data_AF-A0A836KNM0-F1
#
_entry.id   AF-A0A836KNM0-F1
#
_cell.length_a   1.000
_cell.length_b   1.000
_cell.length_c   1.000
_cell.angle_alpha   90.00
_cell.angle_beta   90.00
_cell.angle_gamma   90.00
#
_symmetry.space_group_name_H-M   'P 1'
#
loop_
_entity.id
_entity.type
_entity.pdbx_description
1 polymer ?
#
loop_
_entity_poly.entity_id
_entity_poly.type
_entity_poly.pdbx_seq_one_letter_code
_entity_poly.pdbx_strand_id
1 'polypeptide(L)'
;MRRLTRRAHASLYTRCMMQAIRRLGAVGGSEKTGGECTIVLVVVCLICFGLFLLVELMWMTDAVSASLVSPGAVPPPQNSWGRETTAVIDFKVRSFAFRDMSEEDKQRERELHARRVEERLRGQQPRPATDAELLVRGQADPNAFRLTNAYGDATVQPVEAVVDGFALKRKPGTAPLPRLRTMWRIFSPAELYERYDALDIIYSFVNGSEANHAYRKQLRAGCGALILNQEKEHFLNSSASTASPQLSKREVKGLSAQQAQLSSQCNIFRSLLRGLNSEILGRFGSTSNIQRVDDRDRETDELRYSLRSVEQHVRWHRGRVVMVSPGHHPTWVDGAKNFLAGVCGDARVQALRTSGTHLRVTTVHQDALMPYGMRLTVNSHAIEQHLWRVRNVTPVHVYMNDDYFVNRDVAITDLFNEYGGTIVRTERGKVGAGWRGSSTISWTEGVANTELFNIFHLEHLPEDFIPDSLLARWSGLLRRIADVNHSAGYGLLSSLQAKGDTAASAARVPDRGSAGGASAAAAAGANGTNYMDLAQEVRYNMAFSRLLQAANTSWYWEAAFSDASALTSLPAGHHRSLQGHYFSAHAPFVYCTNMFRHWSVRFRDDLAYLQLHNRERRGRDLFVPFLYNAFIMARPWEASAQFIPYLLEVKEAIKAAAAEAKAAVTRRPPTEATLFINAFREQFSKYLAQHAPNASIYLDNEDGCAPATVYRNPAAEVMYMRVTNDLAANQRTMDDTKRRDPLYFNANAGFTTPEAAEQLRRFMRDKYPTAVYLEAGSEGRGSAMDGLFGELMALPVVGVVSDEEGVCPLVRSLALAFAGHHRGVVRVGVEQHGGATLREARAALRHRVVSAMPAPACVYSERVSVGAAARGEDAADIARRAIGGAGAGVVLPSTCGGGAGLRVRGFVVDARTPGAPVRSAAALRDALAVPAQTLSLEDFRAVAVGPSAGDVVLVVSRADADAKAVHWVNGASESDLLVTYPLPVEAYENMSAEVRWSIP
;
A
#
# COMPACT_ATOMS: atom_id res chain seq x y z
N MET A 1 25.54 -37.90 0.67
CA MET A 1 25.07 -39.03 1.51
C MET A 1 25.17 -38.85 3.03
N ARG A 2 25.79 -37.80 3.59
CA ARG A 2 25.87 -37.61 5.07
C ARG A 2 24.66 -36.91 5.76
N ARG A 3 23.64 -36.45 5.01
CA ARG A 3 22.39 -35.86 5.57
C ARG A 3 21.23 -36.85 5.76
N LEU A 4 21.42 -38.12 5.39
CA LEU A 4 20.37 -39.14 5.40
C LEU A 4 20.29 -39.96 6.70
N THR A 5 21.35 -40.05 7.49
CA THR A 5 21.37 -40.84 8.73
C THR A 5 20.93 -40.08 9.99
N ARG A 6 21.07 -38.74 10.05
CA ARG A 6 20.59 -37.93 11.20
C ARG A 6 19.06 -37.87 11.32
N ARG A 7 18.32 -37.98 10.21
CA ARG A 7 16.85 -37.96 10.22
C ARG A 7 16.23 -39.29 10.67
N ALA A 8 16.94 -40.41 10.55
CA ALA A 8 16.42 -41.73 10.89
C ALA A 8 16.37 -41.98 12.41
N HIS A 9 17.38 -41.54 13.17
CA HIS A 9 17.44 -41.75 14.62
C HIS A 9 16.53 -40.80 15.42
N ALA A 10 16.41 -39.53 14.99
CA ALA A 10 15.43 -38.59 15.57
C ALA A 10 13.99 -39.08 15.37
N SER A 11 13.71 -39.74 14.24
CA SER A 11 12.40 -40.37 13.98
C SER A 11 12.12 -41.58 14.89
N LEU A 12 13.13 -42.34 15.33
CA LEU A 12 12.93 -43.50 16.21
C LEU A 12 12.65 -43.05 17.66
N TYR A 13 13.40 -42.05 18.14
CA TYR A 13 13.23 -41.42 19.46
C TYR A 13 11.84 -40.78 19.60
N THR A 14 11.41 -40.00 18.58
CA THR A 14 10.10 -39.34 18.56
C THR A 14 8.95 -40.35 18.54
N ARG A 15 9.13 -41.52 17.90
CA ARG A 15 8.10 -42.58 17.86
C ARG A 15 7.97 -43.34 19.17
N CYS A 16 9.07 -43.72 19.83
CA CYS A 16 9.02 -44.40 21.12
C CYS A 16 8.41 -43.50 22.21
N MET A 17 8.75 -42.21 22.22
CA MET A 17 8.20 -41.24 23.17
C MET A 17 6.70 -41.01 22.95
N MET A 18 6.27 -40.89 21.69
CA MET A 18 4.85 -40.74 21.33
C MET A 18 4.01 -42.00 21.60
N GLN A 19 4.59 -43.21 21.56
CA GLN A 19 3.90 -44.45 21.92
C GLN A 19 3.75 -44.64 23.44
N ALA A 20 4.75 -44.24 24.24
CA ALA A 20 4.66 -44.27 25.69
C ALA A 20 3.62 -43.26 26.22
N ILE A 21 3.61 -42.03 25.67
CA ILE A 21 2.62 -40.99 26.02
C ILE A 21 1.19 -41.40 25.65
N ARG A 22 1.00 -42.07 24.51
CA ARG A 22 -0.33 -42.55 24.07
C ARG A 22 -0.92 -43.66 24.93
N ARG A 23 -0.11 -44.54 25.53
CA ARG A 23 -0.62 -45.61 26.42
C ARG A 23 -0.95 -45.10 27.82
N LEU A 24 -0.30 -44.03 28.27
CA LEU A 24 -0.62 -43.38 29.56
C LEU A 24 -1.86 -42.48 29.46
N GLY A 25 -2.13 -41.87 28.30
CA GLY A 25 -3.35 -41.06 28.07
C GLY A 25 -4.65 -41.86 27.91
N ALA A 26 -4.59 -43.19 27.85
CA ALA A 26 -5.76 -44.07 27.72
C ALA A 26 -6.34 -44.54 29.07
N VAL A 27 -5.71 -44.18 30.20
CA VAL A 27 -6.17 -44.52 31.55
C VAL A 27 -6.33 -43.23 32.33
N GLY A 28 -7.53 -42.63 32.31
CA GLY A 28 -7.85 -41.52 33.22
C GLY A 28 -8.64 -40.36 32.61
N GLY A 29 -9.76 -40.66 31.95
CA GLY A 29 -10.81 -39.67 31.70
C GLY A 29 -11.93 -39.81 32.73
N SER A 30 -11.66 -39.45 33.99
CA SER A 30 -12.69 -39.16 35.00
C SER A 30 -12.07 -38.25 36.05
N GLU A 31 -12.83 -37.24 36.45
CA GLU A 31 -12.43 -36.20 37.40
C GLU A 31 -11.94 -36.78 38.73
N LYS A 32 -10.93 -36.10 39.30
CA LYS A 32 -10.22 -36.31 40.57
C LYS A 32 -9.13 -37.39 40.57
N THR A 33 -7.86 -36.97 40.51
CA THR A 33 -6.71 -37.53 41.26
C THR A 33 -5.47 -36.67 41.05
N GLY A 34 -4.76 -36.37 42.15
CA GLY A 34 -3.69 -35.36 42.21
C GLY A 34 -2.26 -35.92 42.22
N GLY A 35 -1.31 -34.99 42.20
CA GLY A 35 0.03 -35.08 42.82
C GLY A 35 1.05 -36.06 42.23
N GLU A 36 0.74 -37.35 42.16
CA GLU A 36 1.76 -38.41 42.05
C GLU A 36 2.13 -38.80 40.61
N CYS A 37 1.34 -38.40 39.61
CA CYS A 37 1.63 -38.67 38.19
C CYS A 37 2.83 -37.85 37.65
N THR A 38 3.16 -36.74 38.31
CA THR A 38 4.19 -35.78 37.87
C THR A 38 5.62 -36.28 38.13
N ILE A 39 5.84 -37.06 39.19
CA ILE A 39 7.18 -37.53 39.60
C ILE A 39 7.69 -38.62 38.64
N VAL A 40 6.82 -39.51 38.19
CA VAL A 40 7.17 -40.58 37.25
C VAL A 40 7.54 -40.02 35.86
N LEU A 41 6.91 -38.93 35.43
CA LEU A 41 7.18 -38.29 34.14
C LEU A 41 8.57 -37.62 34.08
N VAL A 42 9.02 -37.05 35.22
CA VAL A 42 10.32 -36.36 35.33
C VAL A 42 11.48 -37.35 35.30
N VAL A 43 11.36 -38.51 35.94
CA VAL A 43 12.42 -39.55 35.96
C VAL A 43 12.65 -40.14 34.57
N VAL A 44 11.59 -40.37 33.79
CA VAL A 44 11.70 -40.90 32.42
C VAL A 44 12.36 -39.89 31.47
N CYS A 45 12.07 -38.59 31.61
CA CYS A 45 12.68 -37.55 30.77
C CYS A 45 14.19 -37.38 31.03
N LEU A 46 14.64 -37.51 32.29
CA LEU A 46 16.06 -37.37 32.65
C LEU A 46 16.93 -38.50 32.10
N ILE A 47 16.43 -39.74 32.09
CA ILE A 47 17.15 -40.90 31.53
C ILE A 47 17.29 -40.78 29.99
N CYS A 48 16.24 -40.32 29.31
CA CYS A 48 16.28 -40.12 27.86
C CYS A 48 17.20 -38.97 27.43
N PHE A 49 17.31 -37.91 28.23
CA PHE A 49 18.20 -36.78 27.95
C PHE A 49 19.69 -37.16 28.12
N GLY A 50 20.02 -38.00 29.11
CA GLY A 50 21.39 -38.50 29.32
C GLY A 50 21.94 -39.35 28.16
N LEU A 51 21.09 -40.17 27.54
CA LEU A 51 21.47 -41.00 26.38
C LEU A 51 21.69 -40.18 25.10
N PHE A 52 21.01 -39.05 24.95
CA PHE A 52 21.17 -38.15 23.80
C PHE A 52 22.51 -37.41 23.82
N LEU A 53 22.96 -36.99 25.01
CA LEU A 53 24.20 -36.23 25.20
C LEU A 53 25.48 -37.07 24.88
N LEU A 54 25.43 -38.38 25.13
CA LEU A 54 26.51 -39.32 24.79
C LEU A 54 26.69 -39.52 23.27
N VAL A 55 25.62 -39.41 22.48
CA VAL A 55 25.66 -39.59 21.02
C VAL A 55 26.22 -38.36 20.28
N GLU A 56 25.93 -37.16 20.77
CA GLU A 56 26.47 -35.91 20.20
C GLU A 56 27.97 -35.73 20.50
N LEU A 57 28.45 -36.16 21.67
CA LEU A 57 29.88 -36.13 22.02
C LEU A 57 30.75 -37.04 21.13
N MET A 58 30.21 -38.16 20.63
CA MET A 58 30.91 -39.04 19.68
C MET A 58 30.98 -38.48 18.25
N TRP A 59 30.17 -37.49 17.89
CA TRP A 59 30.12 -36.92 16.53
C TRP A 59 30.99 -35.67 16.35
N MET A 60 31.38 -35.00 17.44
CA MET A 60 32.24 -33.80 17.40
C MET A 60 33.71 -34.11 17.11
N THR A 61 34.15 -35.37 17.23
CA THR A 61 35.54 -35.78 16.96
C THR A 61 35.85 -36.03 15.47
N ASP A 62 34.83 -36.04 14.60
CA ASP A 62 34.97 -36.45 13.18
C ASP A 62 34.99 -35.27 12.18
N ALA A 63 34.84 -34.03 12.66
CA ALA A 63 34.73 -32.84 11.82
C ALA A 63 36.07 -32.08 11.60
N VAL A 64 37.18 -32.56 12.15
CA VAL A 64 38.47 -31.81 12.17
C VAL A 64 39.40 -32.14 10.99
N SER A 65 39.07 -33.08 10.10
CA SER A 65 40.05 -33.66 9.15
C SER A 65 39.91 -33.30 7.66
N ALA A 66 39.12 -32.29 7.26
CA ALA A 66 38.87 -32.02 5.82
C ALA A 66 39.00 -30.54 5.38
N SER A 67 39.91 -29.77 5.99
CA SER A 67 40.25 -28.39 5.54
C SER A 67 41.72 -28.28 5.08
N LEU A 68 42.21 -29.24 4.28
CA LEU A 68 43.54 -29.17 3.71
C LEU A 68 43.51 -29.46 2.20
N VAL A 69 44.25 -28.60 1.46
CA VAL A 69 44.73 -28.71 0.06
C VAL A 69 44.03 -27.84 -1.03
N SER A 70 44.41 -26.54 -1.07
CA SER A 70 45.20 -25.83 -2.13
C SER A 70 44.64 -25.59 -3.58
N PRO A 71 45.28 -24.75 -4.46
CA PRO A 71 44.93 -23.33 -4.67
C PRO A 71 44.95 -22.81 -6.15
N GLY A 72 44.59 -21.53 -6.39
CA GLY A 72 45.26 -20.67 -7.40
C GLY A 72 44.47 -20.19 -8.63
N ALA A 73 44.18 -18.88 -8.70
CA ALA A 73 44.35 -17.99 -9.88
C ALA A 73 44.00 -16.53 -9.54
N VAL A 74 44.86 -15.59 -9.96
CA VAL A 74 44.80 -14.12 -9.75
C VAL A 74 44.26 -13.43 -11.01
N PRO A 75 43.47 -12.33 -10.94
CA PRO A 75 42.93 -11.62 -12.11
C PRO A 75 43.79 -10.39 -12.58
N PRO A 76 43.64 -9.92 -13.84
CA PRO A 76 44.26 -8.70 -14.38
C PRO A 76 43.38 -7.43 -14.18
N PRO A 77 43.90 -6.21 -14.47
CA PRO A 77 43.54 -4.99 -13.74
C PRO A 77 42.50 -4.07 -14.39
N GLN A 78 42.02 -3.17 -13.54
CA GLN A 78 41.03 -2.09 -13.68
C GLN A 78 41.06 -1.29 -14.99
N ASN A 79 39.93 -1.29 -15.69
CA ASN A 79 39.08 -0.10 -15.84
C ASN A 79 37.76 -0.52 -16.50
N SER A 80 36.67 0.10 -16.02
CA SER A 80 35.28 -0.09 -16.45
C SER A 80 34.51 -1.29 -15.84
N TRP A 81 33.40 -0.92 -15.18
CA TRP A 81 32.25 -1.72 -14.75
C TRP A 81 32.27 -2.46 -13.41
N GLY A 82 31.18 -2.23 -12.66
CA GLY A 82 30.83 -2.90 -11.40
C GLY A 82 29.69 -2.20 -10.65
N ARG A 83 28.72 -1.59 -11.35
CA ARG A 83 27.41 -1.22 -10.78
C ARG A 83 26.45 -2.36 -11.07
N GLU A 84 26.12 -3.16 -10.06
CA GLU A 84 24.86 -3.88 -10.03
C GLU A 84 24.52 -4.31 -8.59
N THR A 85 23.25 -4.12 -8.23
CA THR A 85 22.55 -4.60 -7.03
C THR A 85 22.73 -3.86 -5.69
N THR A 86 22.42 -2.56 -5.67
CA THR A 86 21.83 -1.92 -4.46
C THR A 86 20.64 -1.07 -4.89
N ALA A 87 19.45 -1.58 -4.56
CA ALA A 87 18.15 -0.99 -4.86
C ALA A 87 17.91 0.29 -4.06
N VAL A 88 18.36 1.41 -4.61
CA VAL A 88 17.57 2.64 -4.60
C VAL A 88 16.94 2.66 -5.99
N ILE A 89 15.68 2.26 -6.06
CA ILE A 89 14.87 2.39 -7.27
C ILE A 89 14.82 3.89 -7.57
N ASP A 90 15.43 4.27 -8.69
CA ASP A 90 15.41 5.63 -9.23
C ASP A 90 13.93 6.05 -9.39
N PHE A 91 13.48 6.92 -8.49
CA PHE A 91 12.11 7.39 -8.34
C PHE A 91 11.72 8.38 -9.45
N LYS A 92 12.02 8.04 -10.70
CA LYS A 92 11.73 8.87 -11.87
C LYS A 92 10.84 8.14 -12.87
N VAL A 93 9.62 7.82 -12.45
CA VAL A 93 8.49 7.84 -13.40
C VAL A 93 8.22 9.32 -13.67
N ARG A 94 8.96 9.87 -14.63
CA ARG A 94 8.86 11.27 -15.04
C ARG A 94 7.45 11.51 -15.57
N SER A 95 6.73 12.42 -14.93
CA SER A 95 5.64 13.16 -15.55
C SER A 95 6.09 13.63 -16.94
N PHE A 96 5.51 13.03 -17.99
CA PHE A 96 5.85 13.29 -19.39
C PHE A 96 5.51 14.73 -19.84
N ALA A 97 4.97 15.55 -18.93
CA ALA A 97 4.64 16.94 -19.18
C ALA A 97 5.84 17.91 -19.01
N PHE A 98 6.83 17.56 -18.20
CA PHE A 98 7.89 18.47 -17.75
C PHE A 98 9.31 18.13 -18.25
N ARG A 99 9.47 17.02 -19.00
CA ARG A 99 10.79 16.60 -19.48
C ARG A 99 11.36 17.53 -20.55
N ASP A 100 10.48 18.20 -21.28
CA ASP A 100 10.83 18.97 -22.48
C ASP A 100 10.74 20.50 -22.27
N MET A 101 10.38 20.96 -21.05
CA MET A 101 10.44 22.38 -20.65
C MET A 101 11.81 22.70 -20.05
N SER A 102 12.32 23.90 -20.35
CA SER A 102 13.52 24.42 -19.68
C SER A 102 13.25 24.63 -18.19
N GLU A 103 14.26 24.49 -17.33
CA GLU A 103 14.13 24.82 -15.91
C GLU A 103 13.72 26.30 -15.69
N GLU A 104 14.07 27.18 -16.62
CA GLU A 104 13.68 28.59 -16.61
C GLU A 104 12.17 28.79 -16.79
N ASP A 105 11.53 28.03 -17.68
CA ASP A 105 10.08 28.13 -17.90
C ASP A 105 9.28 27.58 -16.72
N LYS A 106 9.78 26.49 -16.10
CA LYS A 106 9.18 25.93 -14.88
C LYS A 106 9.24 26.93 -13.74
N GLN A 107 10.40 27.55 -13.54
CA GLN A 107 10.61 28.57 -12.53
C GLN A 107 9.72 29.80 -12.79
N ARG A 108 9.61 30.24 -14.05
CA ARG A 108 8.76 31.37 -14.44
C ARG A 108 7.28 31.12 -14.13
N GLU A 109 6.74 29.95 -14.47
CA GLU A 109 5.36 29.57 -14.13
C GLU A 109 5.13 29.53 -12.62
N ARG A 110 6.06 28.95 -11.85
CA ARG A 110 6.00 28.93 -10.37
C ARG A 110 5.98 30.34 -9.80
N GLU A 111 6.87 31.22 -10.25
CA GLU A 111 6.93 32.61 -9.80
C GLU A 111 5.70 33.41 -10.22
N LEU A 112 5.14 33.16 -11.40
CA LEU A 112 3.97 33.86 -11.90
C LEU A 112 2.71 33.43 -11.11
N HIS A 113 2.60 32.15 -10.78
CA HIS A 113 1.56 31.65 -9.89
C HIS A 113 1.73 32.19 -8.46
N ALA A 114 2.95 32.13 -7.90
CA ALA A 114 3.25 32.69 -6.58
C ALA A 114 2.90 34.19 -6.50
N ARG A 115 3.27 34.97 -7.53
CA ARG A 115 2.88 36.39 -7.65
C ARG A 115 1.37 36.58 -7.71
N ARG A 116 0.64 35.79 -8.52
CA ARG A 116 -0.83 35.83 -8.56
C ARG A 116 -1.47 35.49 -7.21
N VAL A 117 -0.87 34.58 -6.45
CA VAL A 117 -1.32 34.25 -5.08
C VAL A 117 -1.04 35.40 -4.13
N GLU A 118 0.16 35.99 -4.16
CA GLU A 118 0.48 37.18 -3.36
C GLU A 118 -0.42 38.37 -3.71
N GLU A 119 -0.68 38.60 -4.99
CA GLU A 119 -1.62 39.62 -5.48
C GLU A 119 -3.06 39.32 -5.05
N ARG A 120 -3.48 38.05 -5.04
CA ARG A 120 -4.81 37.65 -4.51
C ARG A 120 -4.90 37.88 -3.01
N LEU A 121 -3.86 37.55 -2.26
CA LEU A 121 -3.77 37.78 -0.81
C LEU A 121 -3.70 39.28 -0.47
N ARG A 122 -3.05 40.10 -1.32
CA ARG A 122 -2.97 41.57 -1.17
C ARG A 122 -4.23 42.30 -1.66
N GLY A 123 -4.89 41.77 -2.70
CA GLY A 123 -6.02 42.39 -3.39
C GLY A 123 -7.39 41.99 -2.83
N GLN A 124 -7.48 40.94 -2.02
CA GLN A 124 -8.63 40.75 -1.15
C GLN A 124 -8.62 41.87 -0.11
N GLN A 125 -9.53 42.84 -0.23
CA GLN A 125 -10.03 43.52 0.98
C GLN A 125 -10.31 42.41 1.98
N PRO A 126 -9.88 42.53 3.26
CA PRO A 126 -10.20 41.52 4.25
C PRO A 126 -11.71 41.36 4.23
N ARG A 127 -12.20 40.24 3.65
CA ARG A 127 -13.58 39.84 3.84
C ARG A 127 -13.75 39.87 5.35
N PRO A 128 -14.81 40.50 5.90
CA PRO A 128 -15.01 40.51 7.34
C PRO A 128 -14.85 39.06 7.78
N ALA A 129 -13.97 38.83 8.75
CA ALA A 129 -13.65 37.50 9.25
C ALA A 129 -14.97 36.84 9.67
N THR A 130 -15.64 36.16 8.75
CA THR A 130 -16.81 35.36 9.03
C THR A 130 -16.27 34.07 9.61
N ASP A 131 -15.97 34.13 10.91
CA ASP A 131 -15.93 33.04 11.88
C ASP A 131 -15.25 31.73 11.49
N ALA A 132 -14.31 31.73 10.54
CA ALA A 132 -13.25 30.74 10.59
C ALA A 132 -12.35 31.14 11.75
N GLU A 133 -12.59 30.57 12.93
CA GLU A 133 -11.58 30.51 13.98
C GLU A 133 -10.41 29.66 13.43
N LEU A 134 -9.57 30.27 12.58
CA LEU A 134 -8.15 30.09 12.75
C LEU A 134 -7.93 30.31 14.24
N LEU A 135 -7.32 29.35 14.93
CA LEU A 135 -6.85 29.62 16.26
C LEU A 135 -5.95 30.85 16.16
N VAL A 136 -6.53 31.99 16.54
CA VAL A 136 -5.96 33.33 16.41
C VAL A 136 -4.63 33.27 17.13
N ARG A 137 -3.57 33.82 16.52
CA ARG A 137 -2.29 34.06 17.24
C ARG A 137 -2.63 34.70 18.59
N GLY A 138 -2.55 33.93 19.66
CA GLY A 138 -2.93 34.38 21.02
C GLY A 138 -3.94 33.50 21.77
N GLN A 139 -4.84 32.76 21.10
CA GLN A 139 -5.62 31.71 21.78
C GLN A 139 -4.81 30.42 21.88
N ALA A 140 -4.77 29.83 23.07
CA ALA A 140 -4.04 28.59 23.32
C ALA A 140 -4.78 27.38 22.73
N ASP A 141 -4.43 26.99 21.50
CA ASP A 141 -4.72 25.62 21.07
C ASP A 141 -3.82 24.68 21.88
N PRO A 142 -4.38 23.71 22.62
CA PRO A 142 -3.57 22.67 23.19
C PRO A 142 -2.85 21.77 22.17
N ASN A 143 -3.23 21.79 20.89
CA ASN A 143 -2.70 20.91 19.85
C ASN A 143 -1.91 21.64 18.74
N ALA A 144 -1.84 22.98 18.76
CA ALA A 144 -0.98 23.71 17.82
C ALA A 144 0.47 23.67 18.31
N PHE A 145 1.38 23.29 17.41
CA PHE A 145 2.82 23.40 17.62
C PHE A 145 3.16 24.85 18.00
N ARG A 146 3.53 25.08 19.26
CA ARG A 146 4.00 26.39 19.73
C ARG A 146 5.50 26.43 19.60
N LEU A 147 5.99 27.31 18.74
CA LEU A 147 7.35 27.82 18.83
C LEU A 147 7.37 28.85 19.97
N THR A 148 8.18 28.61 21.00
CA THR A 148 8.51 29.64 21.98
C THR A 148 9.39 30.68 21.32
N ASN A 149 8.92 31.93 21.33
CA ASN A 149 9.59 33.14 20.86
C ASN A 149 11.12 33.15 21.05
N ALA A 150 11.86 33.18 19.95
CA ALA A 150 13.12 33.91 19.84
C ALA A 150 13.40 34.19 18.36
N TYR A 151 13.77 35.43 18.06
CA TYR A 151 14.19 35.99 16.76
C TYR A 151 13.06 36.42 15.81
N GLY A 152 12.64 37.67 16.03
CA GLY A 152 12.39 38.54 14.90
C GLY A 152 13.72 38.88 14.25
N ASP A 153 13.96 38.36 13.05
CA ASP A 153 14.57 39.13 11.96
C ASP A 153 14.22 38.47 10.62
N ALA A 154 13.91 39.30 9.64
CA ALA A 154 13.45 38.92 8.32
C ALA A 154 14.62 38.46 7.45
N THR A 155 15.18 37.29 7.75
CA THR A 155 16.09 36.55 6.87
C THR A 155 15.87 35.07 7.05
N VAL A 156 15.64 34.35 5.94
CA VAL A 156 15.53 32.89 5.89
C VAL A 156 16.77 32.27 6.54
N GLN A 157 16.60 31.68 7.72
CA GLN A 157 17.59 30.84 8.37
C GLN A 157 17.08 29.39 8.28
N PRO A 158 17.89 28.40 7.86
CA PRO A 158 17.61 27.00 8.12
C PRO A 158 17.65 26.83 9.64
N VAL A 159 16.50 26.92 10.29
CA VAL A 159 16.42 26.61 11.72
C VAL A 159 16.51 25.09 11.83
N GLU A 160 17.70 24.55 12.05
CA GLU A 160 17.87 23.24 12.70
C GLU A 160 17.37 23.39 14.14
N ALA A 161 16.06 23.49 14.32
CA ALA A 161 15.47 23.48 15.65
C ALA A 161 15.56 22.03 16.15
N VAL A 162 16.65 21.71 16.85
CA VAL A 162 16.69 20.55 17.74
C VAL A 162 15.67 20.84 18.85
N VAL A 163 14.46 20.33 18.69
CA VAL A 163 13.50 20.38 19.78
C VAL A 163 13.73 19.16 20.64
N ASP A 164 14.58 19.34 21.64
CA ASP A 164 14.47 18.56 22.87
C ASP A 164 13.10 18.91 23.49
N GLY A 165 12.05 18.22 23.04
CA GLY A 165 10.80 17.98 23.75
C GLY A 165 9.89 19.16 24.14
N PHE A 166 10.17 20.43 23.82
CA PHE A 166 9.34 21.55 24.30
C PHE A 166 8.21 22.02 23.35
N ALA A 167 8.26 21.72 22.05
CA ALA A 167 7.22 22.15 21.08
C ALA A 167 6.17 21.07 20.76
N LEU A 168 6.43 19.81 21.14
CA LEU A 168 5.53 18.67 20.97
C LEU A 168 4.77 18.46 22.28
N LYS A 169 3.45 18.71 22.31
CA LYS A 169 2.64 18.49 23.52
C LYS A 169 2.60 17.01 23.88
N ARG A 170 3.52 16.57 24.73
CA ARG A 170 3.38 15.33 25.48
C ARG A 170 2.26 15.49 26.50
N LYS A 171 1.61 14.40 26.87
CA LYS A 171 0.68 14.40 28.00
C LYS A 171 1.42 14.95 29.23
N PRO A 172 0.86 15.94 29.96
CA PRO A 172 1.48 16.45 31.17
C PRO A 172 1.85 15.28 32.12
N GLY A 173 3.13 15.20 32.49
CA GLY A 173 3.65 14.16 33.38
C GLY A 173 4.22 12.89 32.71
N THR A 174 4.23 12.77 31.38
CA THR A 174 4.95 11.66 30.71
C THR A 174 6.40 12.04 30.42
N ALA A 175 7.34 11.14 30.76
CA ALA A 175 8.76 11.35 30.53
C ALA A 175 9.09 11.44 29.02
N PRO A 176 10.11 12.24 28.63
CA PRO A 176 10.62 12.21 27.27
C PRO A 176 11.10 10.84 26.84
N LEU A 177 10.98 10.54 25.54
CA LEU A 177 11.72 9.43 24.95
C LEU A 177 13.22 9.67 25.10
N PRO A 178 13.99 8.72 25.66
CA PRO A 178 15.41 8.93 25.94
C PRO A 178 16.23 9.16 24.66
N ARG A 179 16.88 10.33 24.54
CA ARG A 179 17.81 10.65 23.44
C ARG A 179 17.22 10.54 22.02
N LEU A 180 15.92 10.79 21.88
CA LEU A 180 15.28 11.01 20.58
C LEU A 180 15.20 12.51 20.29
N ARG A 181 15.71 12.92 19.12
CA ARG A 181 15.64 14.30 18.62
C ARG A 181 14.78 14.34 17.36
N THR A 182 13.95 15.36 17.24
CA THR A 182 13.19 15.66 16.03
C THR A 182 13.67 16.98 15.45
N MET A 183 13.80 17.05 14.12
CA MET A 183 14.27 18.22 13.37
C MET A 183 13.26 18.54 12.27
N TRP A 184 13.11 19.81 11.90
CA TRP A 184 12.28 20.24 10.76
C TRP A 184 12.83 21.52 10.16
N ARG A 185 12.28 21.91 9.01
CA ARG A 185 12.66 23.11 8.28
C ARG A 185 11.40 23.92 7.90
N ILE A 186 11.58 25.22 7.72
CA ILE A 186 10.59 26.12 7.14
C ILE A 186 10.88 26.30 5.65
N PHE A 187 9.83 26.25 4.83
CA PHE A 187 9.82 26.41 3.39
C PHE A 187 9.09 27.68 2.99
N SER A 188 9.59 28.33 1.94
CA SER A 188 8.83 29.33 1.19
C SER A 188 7.78 28.66 0.29
N PRO A 189 6.74 29.38 -0.15
CA PRO A 189 5.77 28.85 -1.11
C PRO A 189 6.40 28.32 -2.40
N ALA A 190 7.46 28.97 -2.91
CA ALA A 190 8.16 28.53 -4.12
C ALA A 190 8.85 27.17 -3.92
N GLU A 191 9.48 26.96 -2.76
CA GLU A 191 10.09 25.67 -2.40
C GLU A 191 9.04 24.58 -2.21
N LEU A 192 7.85 24.90 -1.69
CA LEU A 192 6.73 23.96 -1.60
C LEU A 192 6.24 23.53 -2.99
N TYR A 193 6.15 24.47 -3.95
CA TYR A 193 5.86 24.13 -5.35
C TYR A 193 6.94 23.23 -5.93
N GLU A 194 8.22 23.54 -5.71
CA GLU A 194 9.32 22.72 -6.19
C GLU A 194 9.29 21.29 -5.62
N ARG A 195 8.91 21.16 -4.36
CA ARG A 195 8.89 19.87 -3.68
C ARG A 195 7.65 19.04 -4.01
N TYR A 196 6.50 19.68 -4.21
CA TYR A 196 5.19 18.99 -4.19
C TYR A 196 4.32 19.22 -5.44
N ASP A 197 4.79 19.92 -6.48
CA ASP A 197 4.02 20.07 -7.73
C ASP A 197 3.70 18.74 -8.41
N ALA A 198 4.54 17.72 -8.20
CA ALA A 198 4.38 16.37 -8.73
C ALA A 198 3.72 15.37 -7.76
N LEU A 199 3.10 15.82 -6.66
CA LEU A 199 2.40 14.93 -5.72
C LEU A 199 1.33 14.08 -6.42
N ASP A 200 1.04 12.88 -5.92
CA ASP A 200 -0.05 12.07 -6.47
C ASP A 200 -1.42 12.55 -5.98
N ILE A 201 -2.39 12.63 -6.89
CA ILE A 201 -3.81 12.75 -6.57
C ILE A 201 -4.43 11.37 -6.77
N ILE A 202 -4.95 10.80 -5.69
CA ILE A 202 -5.50 9.45 -5.65
C ILE A 202 -7.00 9.53 -5.38
N TYR A 203 -7.78 9.04 -6.34
CA TYR A 203 -9.22 8.90 -6.22
C TYR A 203 -9.60 7.50 -5.74
N SER A 204 -10.57 7.41 -4.85
CA SER A 204 -11.37 6.19 -4.71
C SER A 204 -12.62 6.30 -5.58
N PHE A 205 -12.74 5.42 -6.55
CA PHE A 205 -13.92 5.30 -7.41
C PHE A 205 -14.56 3.94 -7.18
N VAL A 206 -15.27 3.84 -6.06
CA VAL A 206 -15.77 2.56 -5.52
C VAL A 206 -17.26 2.37 -5.77
N ASN A 207 -17.97 3.45 -6.07
CA ASN A 207 -19.36 3.44 -6.47
C ASN A 207 -19.43 3.18 -7.97
N GLY A 208 -20.26 2.24 -8.42
CA GLY A 208 -20.40 1.99 -9.85
C GLY A 208 -21.44 0.93 -10.16
N SER A 209 -22.07 1.06 -11.31
CA SER A 209 -23.08 0.12 -11.81
C SER A 209 -22.51 -1.06 -12.60
N GLU A 210 -21.17 -1.22 -12.62
CA GLU A 210 -20.54 -2.29 -13.38
C GLU A 210 -20.81 -3.67 -12.78
N ALA A 211 -21.09 -4.64 -13.65
CA ALA A 211 -21.42 -6.02 -13.36
C ALA A 211 -20.45 -6.69 -12.36
N ASN A 212 -19.13 -6.52 -12.53
CA ASN A 212 -18.16 -7.07 -11.59
C ASN A 212 -18.32 -6.50 -10.17
N HIS A 213 -18.58 -5.19 -10.05
CA HIS A 213 -18.83 -4.55 -8.77
C HIS A 213 -20.16 -5.05 -8.15
N ALA A 214 -21.23 -5.07 -8.95
CA ALA A 214 -22.55 -5.55 -8.53
C ALA A 214 -22.51 -7.01 -8.06
N TYR A 215 -21.78 -7.87 -8.78
CA TYR A 215 -21.54 -9.26 -8.41
C TYR A 215 -20.87 -9.37 -7.03
N ARG A 216 -19.72 -8.71 -6.86
CA ARG A 216 -18.97 -8.71 -5.60
C ARG A 216 -19.84 -8.17 -4.45
N LYS A 217 -20.62 -7.13 -4.70
CA LYS A 217 -21.55 -6.54 -3.73
C LYS A 217 -22.62 -7.54 -3.29
N GLN A 218 -23.33 -8.16 -4.24
CA GLN A 218 -24.41 -9.10 -3.91
C GLN A 218 -23.89 -10.36 -3.23
N LEU A 219 -22.80 -10.96 -3.72
CA LEU A 219 -22.22 -12.17 -3.11
C LEU A 219 -21.69 -11.90 -1.70
N ARG A 220 -21.04 -10.75 -1.49
CA ARG A 220 -20.57 -10.35 -0.16
C ARG A 220 -21.76 -10.08 0.77
N ALA A 221 -22.78 -9.35 0.34
CA ALA A 221 -23.93 -9.02 1.17
C ALA A 221 -24.77 -10.26 1.54
N GLY A 222 -25.01 -11.17 0.58
CA GLY A 222 -25.86 -12.35 0.79
C GLY A 222 -25.11 -13.60 1.29
N CYS A 223 -23.85 -13.79 0.92
CA CYS A 223 -23.07 -14.99 1.27
C CYS A 223 -21.83 -14.70 2.14
N GLY A 224 -21.50 -13.44 2.46
CA GLY A 224 -20.20 -13.05 3.01
C GLY A 224 -19.81 -13.76 4.31
N ALA A 225 -20.75 -13.94 5.24
CA ALA A 225 -20.48 -14.66 6.49
C ALA A 225 -20.16 -16.15 6.25
N LEU A 226 -20.84 -16.79 5.29
CA LEU A 226 -20.59 -18.18 4.91
C LEU A 226 -19.24 -18.33 4.22
N ILE A 227 -18.91 -17.42 3.31
CA ILE A 227 -17.60 -17.35 2.65
C ILE A 227 -16.50 -17.23 3.72
N LEU A 228 -16.63 -16.28 4.65
CA LEU A 228 -15.64 -16.07 5.70
C LEU A 228 -15.50 -17.27 6.63
N ASN A 229 -16.60 -17.95 6.97
CA ASN A 229 -16.57 -19.17 7.76
C ASN A 229 -15.84 -20.30 7.03
N GLN A 230 -16.06 -20.47 5.72
CA GLN A 230 -15.35 -21.46 4.92
C GLN A 230 -13.85 -21.15 4.80
N GLU A 231 -13.48 -19.89 4.60
CA GLU A 231 -12.07 -19.47 4.60
C GLU A 231 -11.42 -19.74 5.96
N LYS A 232 -12.12 -19.45 7.06
CA LYS A 232 -11.67 -19.74 8.42
C LYS A 232 -11.52 -21.24 8.66
N GLU A 233 -12.50 -22.05 8.25
CA GLU A 233 -12.44 -23.51 8.34
C GLU A 233 -11.25 -24.05 7.54
N HIS A 234 -11.01 -23.55 6.33
CA HIS A 234 -9.84 -23.95 5.54
C HIS A 234 -8.54 -23.59 6.25
N PHE A 235 -8.46 -22.37 6.81
CA PHE A 235 -7.29 -21.91 7.56
C PHE A 235 -7.02 -22.80 8.79
N LEU A 236 -8.05 -23.14 9.56
CA LEU A 236 -7.94 -23.97 10.76
C LEU A 236 -7.70 -25.45 10.43
N ASN A 237 -8.40 -26.02 9.46
CA ASN A 237 -8.28 -27.44 9.10
C ASN A 237 -6.95 -27.78 8.42
N SER A 238 -6.39 -26.86 7.62
CA SER A 238 -5.03 -26.96 7.08
C SER A 238 -3.94 -26.88 8.17
N SER A 239 -4.32 -26.52 9.41
CA SER A 239 -3.47 -26.61 10.60
C SER A 239 -3.54 -27.99 11.28
N ALA A 240 -4.65 -28.71 11.12
CA ALA A 240 -4.94 -29.99 11.78
C ALA A 240 -4.61 -31.24 10.92
N SER A 241 -4.54 -31.11 9.59
CA SER A 241 -4.26 -32.24 8.69
C SER A 241 -2.76 -32.42 8.40
N THR A 242 -2.21 -33.55 8.81
CA THR A 242 -0.92 -34.12 8.33
C THR A 242 -1.10 -35.15 7.22
N ALA A 243 -2.33 -35.41 6.78
CA ALA A 243 -2.62 -36.38 5.73
C ALA A 243 -2.66 -35.69 4.36
N SER A 244 -1.87 -36.17 3.40
CA SER A 244 -2.05 -35.86 1.99
C SER A 244 -3.50 -36.14 1.60
N PRO A 245 -4.26 -35.16 1.07
CA PRO A 245 -5.52 -35.47 0.42
C PRO A 245 -5.17 -36.14 -0.91
N GLN A 246 -5.09 -37.47 -0.92
CA GLN A 246 -5.33 -38.20 -2.17
C GLN A 246 -6.80 -38.02 -2.50
N LEU A 247 -7.12 -36.94 -3.21
CA LEU A 247 -8.43 -36.77 -3.81
C LEU A 247 -8.54 -37.77 -4.96
N SER A 248 -9.49 -38.70 -4.80
CA SER A 248 -9.84 -39.67 -5.85
C SER A 248 -10.14 -38.95 -7.18
N LYS A 249 -9.76 -39.56 -8.30
CA LYS A 249 -10.01 -39.11 -9.69
C LYS A 249 -11.50 -38.98 -10.08
N ARG A 250 -12.43 -38.85 -9.11
CA ARG A 250 -13.88 -38.93 -9.31
C ARG A 250 -14.63 -37.60 -9.24
N GLU A 251 -13.94 -36.47 -9.19
CA GLU A 251 -14.55 -35.13 -9.05
C GLU A 251 -14.72 -34.34 -10.36
N VAL A 252 -14.59 -34.96 -11.52
CA VAL A 252 -14.86 -34.28 -12.79
C VAL A 252 -16.29 -34.59 -13.22
N LYS A 253 -17.28 -33.92 -12.59
CA LYS A 253 -18.65 -33.60 -13.09
C LYS A 253 -19.65 -33.08 -12.05
N GLY A 254 -19.30 -32.89 -10.77
CA GLY A 254 -20.21 -32.39 -9.71
C GLY A 254 -19.65 -31.24 -8.86
N LEU A 255 -20.53 -30.50 -8.16
CA LEU A 255 -20.14 -29.47 -7.17
C LEU A 255 -19.29 -30.08 -6.05
N SER A 256 -18.24 -29.37 -5.61
CA SER A 256 -17.46 -29.80 -4.44
C SER A 256 -18.34 -29.77 -3.18
N ALA A 257 -17.97 -30.52 -2.13
CA ALA A 257 -18.72 -30.55 -0.86
C ALA A 257 -18.88 -29.14 -0.26
N GLN A 258 -17.86 -28.29 -0.38
CA GLN A 258 -17.87 -26.91 0.11
C GLN A 258 -18.81 -26.01 -0.71
N GLN A 259 -18.81 -26.15 -2.04
CA GLN A 259 -19.75 -25.42 -2.90
C GLN A 259 -21.19 -25.90 -2.66
N ALA A 260 -21.40 -27.21 -2.44
CA ALA A 260 -22.70 -27.75 -2.06
C ALA A 260 -23.19 -27.15 -0.73
N GLN A 261 -22.32 -27.03 0.28
CA GLN A 261 -22.64 -26.34 1.54
C GLN A 261 -22.95 -24.85 1.33
N LEU A 262 -22.17 -24.14 0.51
CA LEU A 262 -22.44 -22.72 0.23
C LEU A 262 -23.79 -22.56 -0.47
N SER A 263 -24.10 -23.41 -1.45
CA SER A 263 -25.38 -23.37 -2.17
C SER A 263 -26.59 -23.75 -1.32
N SER A 264 -26.43 -24.62 -0.32
CA SER A 264 -27.53 -24.98 0.59
C SER A 264 -27.89 -23.85 1.56
N GLN A 265 -26.99 -22.89 1.78
CA GLN A 265 -27.18 -21.79 2.73
C GLN A 265 -27.24 -20.40 2.09
N CYS A 266 -26.71 -20.20 0.88
CA CYS A 266 -26.77 -18.94 0.16
C CYS A 266 -27.67 -19.00 -1.08
N ASN A 267 -28.84 -18.35 -0.99
CA ASN A 267 -29.81 -18.30 -2.07
C ASN A 267 -29.28 -17.61 -3.33
N ILE A 268 -28.49 -16.53 -3.17
CA ILE A 268 -27.89 -15.81 -4.31
C ILE A 268 -26.98 -16.77 -5.08
N PHE A 269 -26.02 -17.42 -4.41
CA PHE A 269 -25.13 -18.38 -5.06
C PHE A 269 -25.91 -19.55 -5.69
N ARG A 270 -26.90 -20.11 -4.99
CA ARG A 270 -27.76 -21.18 -5.54
C ARG A 270 -28.44 -20.76 -6.84
N SER A 271 -28.93 -19.52 -6.93
CA SER A 271 -29.61 -19.01 -8.12
C SER A 271 -28.71 -18.85 -9.35
N LEU A 272 -27.38 -18.84 -9.14
CA LEU A 272 -26.38 -18.75 -10.20
C LEU A 272 -25.95 -20.14 -10.70
N LEU A 273 -26.30 -21.22 -10.00
CA LEU A 273 -25.97 -22.57 -10.42
C LEU A 273 -26.71 -22.95 -11.71
N ARG A 274 -26.02 -23.66 -12.61
CA ARG A 274 -26.58 -24.22 -13.86
C ARG A 274 -27.08 -23.16 -14.87
N GLY A 275 -26.62 -21.91 -14.76
CA GLY A 275 -26.86 -20.87 -15.76
C GLY A 275 -25.83 -20.87 -16.88
N LEU A 276 -26.12 -20.14 -17.95
CA LEU A 276 -25.14 -19.82 -19.00
C LEU A 276 -24.28 -18.61 -18.62
N ASN A 277 -23.09 -18.50 -19.20
CA ASN A 277 -22.20 -17.34 -18.96
C ASN A 277 -22.90 -16.00 -19.28
N SER A 278 -23.65 -15.93 -20.38
CA SER A 278 -24.48 -14.77 -20.76
C SER A 278 -25.55 -14.43 -19.73
N GLU A 279 -26.22 -15.44 -19.16
CA GLU A 279 -27.26 -15.23 -18.15
C GLU A 279 -26.68 -14.68 -16.86
N ILE A 280 -25.52 -15.21 -16.42
CA ILE A 280 -24.82 -14.67 -15.24
C ILE A 280 -24.37 -13.25 -15.49
N LEU A 281 -23.71 -12.96 -16.62
CA LEU A 281 -23.27 -11.60 -16.94
C LEU A 281 -24.46 -10.64 -17.02
N GLY A 282 -25.53 -11.02 -17.72
CA GLY A 282 -26.75 -10.21 -17.86
C GLY A 282 -27.49 -9.95 -16.53
N ARG A 283 -27.42 -10.87 -15.57
CA ARG A 283 -27.97 -10.67 -14.21
C ARG A 283 -27.30 -9.54 -13.44
N PHE A 284 -26.05 -9.19 -13.78
CA PHE A 284 -25.30 -8.13 -13.11
C PHE A 284 -25.03 -6.91 -14.00
N GLY A 285 -25.02 -7.05 -15.32
CA GLY A 285 -24.69 -6.00 -16.28
C GLY A 285 -25.87 -5.33 -17.00
N SER A 286 -27.11 -5.77 -16.80
CA SER A 286 -28.27 -5.19 -17.51
C SER A 286 -28.66 -3.81 -16.99
N THR A 287 -28.99 -2.90 -17.91
CA THR A 287 -29.55 -1.56 -17.63
C THR A 287 -30.89 -1.62 -16.87
N SER A 288 -31.62 -2.73 -16.93
CA SER A 288 -32.83 -2.94 -16.12
C SER A 288 -32.55 -3.10 -14.62
N ASN A 289 -31.33 -3.45 -14.22
CA ASN A 289 -30.90 -3.37 -12.83
C ASN A 289 -30.55 -1.94 -12.39
N ILE A 290 -30.53 -0.93 -13.28
CA ILE A 290 -30.42 0.49 -12.89
C ILE A 290 -31.57 0.90 -11.95
N GLN A 291 -32.71 0.19 -11.99
CA GLN A 291 -33.81 0.36 -11.02
C GLN A 291 -33.56 -0.30 -9.65
N ARG A 292 -32.52 -1.13 -9.51
CA ARG A 292 -32.07 -1.78 -8.24
C ARG A 292 -30.71 -1.27 -7.75
N VAL A 293 -30.08 -0.34 -8.48
CA VAL A 293 -28.88 0.38 -8.05
C VAL A 293 -29.29 1.24 -6.85
N ASP A 294 -28.72 0.96 -5.68
CA ASP A 294 -28.88 1.76 -4.47
C ASP A 294 -28.40 3.21 -4.74
N ASP A 295 -28.92 4.19 -4.01
CA ASP A 295 -28.57 5.61 -4.16
C ASP A 295 -27.05 5.85 -4.12
N ARG A 296 -26.32 4.96 -3.44
CA ARG A 296 -24.86 4.99 -3.32
C ARG A 296 -24.10 4.48 -4.54
N ASP A 297 -24.67 3.58 -5.33
CA ASP A 297 -23.98 2.97 -6.49
C ASP A 297 -24.30 3.71 -7.80
N ARG A 298 -25.17 4.72 -7.76
CA ARG A 298 -25.58 5.47 -8.94
C ARG A 298 -24.50 6.48 -9.34
N GLU A 299 -23.82 6.18 -10.44
CA GLU A 299 -22.91 7.13 -11.07
C GLU A 299 -23.71 8.22 -11.82
N THR A 300 -23.47 9.48 -11.44
CA THR A 300 -24.11 10.69 -11.98
C THR A 300 -23.04 11.63 -12.57
N ASP A 301 -21.97 11.06 -13.12
CA ASP A 301 -20.77 11.75 -13.63
C ASP A 301 -19.99 12.56 -12.56
N GLU A 302 -20.18 12.30 -11.26
CA GLU A 302 -19.50 13.06 -10.20
C GLU A 302 -17.97 13.04 -10.37
N LEU A 303 -17.38 11.86 -10.61
CA LEU A 303 -15.95 11.70 -10.84
C LEU A 303 -15.48 12.51 -12.07
N ARG A 304 -16.26 12.51 -13.16
CA ARG A 304 -15.94 13.28 -14.37
C ARG A 304 -15.83 14.76 -14.05
N TYR A 305 -16.83 15.31 -13.37
CA TYR A 305 -16.85 16.73 -13.01
C TYR A 305 -15.86 17.06 -11.88
N SER A 306 -15.57 16.12 -10.98
CA SER A 306 -14.51 16.26 -9.99
C SER A 306 -13.16 16.44 -10.66
N LEU A 307 -12.84 15.64 -11.69
CA LEU A 307 -11.60 15.79 -12.44
C LEU A 307 -11.56 17.09 -13.25
N ARG A 308 -12.66 17.48 -13.90
CA ARG A 308 -12.75 18.82 -14.52
C ARG A 308 -12.48 19.94 -13.50
N SER A 309 -12.94 19.78 -12.27
CA SER A 309 -12.70 20.75 -11.21
C SER A 309 -11.22 20.85 -10.83
N VAL A 310 -10.51 19.71 -10.76
CA VAL A 310 -9.06 19.67 -10.51
C VAL A 310 -8.29 20.32 -11.66
N GLU A 311 -8.60 19.97 -12.91
CA GLU A 311 -8.03 20.59 -14.11
C GLU A 311 -8.21 22.10 -14.13
N GLN A 312 -9.41 22.56 -13.77
CA GLN A 312 -9.77 23.97 -13.82
C GLN A 312 -9.07 24.80 -12.75
N HIS A 313 -8.84 24.23 -11.57
CA HIS A 313 -8.49 24.97 -10.35
C HIS A 313 -7.20 24.54 -9.65
N VAL A 314 -6.54 23.46 -10.09
CA VAL A 314 -5.25 22.99 -9.55
C VAL A 314 -4.19 23.03 -10.66
N ARG A 315 -4.15 24.16 -11.39
CA ARG A 315 -3.38 24.28 -12.64
C ARG A 315 -1.86 24.20 -12.49
N TRP A 316 -1.34 24.24 -11.26
CA TRP A 316 0.08 24.09 -10.97
C TRP A 316 0.51 22.63 -10.85
N HIS A 317 -0.43 21.70 -10.64
CA HIS A 317 -0.12 20.30 -10.39
C HIS A 317 0.36 19.59 -11.66
N ARG A 318 1.36 18.71 -11.49
CA ARG A 318 2.11 18.01 -12.55
C ARG A 318 2.23 16.51 -12.30
N GLY A 319 1.72 16.04 -11.16
CA GLY A 319 1.81 14.66 -10.72
C GLY A 319 0.81 13.75 -11.42
N ARG A 320 0.67 12.52 -10.90
CA ARG A 320 -0.27 11.55 -11.47
C ARG A 320 -1.65 11.72 -10.87
N VAL A 321 -2.65 11.42 -11.69
CA VAL A 321 -4.01 11.14 -11.23
C VAL A 321 -4.23 9.63 -11.32
N VAL A 322 -4.45 9.00 -10.17
CA VAL A 322 -4.68 7.57 -10.04
C VAL A 322 -6.08 7.33 -9.52
N MET A 323 -6.87 6.54 -10.23
CA MET A 323 -8.19 6.10 -9.77
C MET A 323 -8.09 4.68 -9.27
N VAL A 324 -8.48 4.45 -8.02
CA VAL A 324 -8.61 3.10 -7.45
C VAL A 324 -10.05 2.66 -7.57
N SER A 325 -10.30 1.63 -8.37
CA SER A 325 -11.65 1.12 -8.65
C SER A 325 -11.74 -0.41 -8.47
N PRO A 326 -12.96 -0.95 -8.27
CA PRO A 326 -13.23 -2.39 -8.29
C PRO A 326 -13.27 -2.96 -9.73
N GLY A 327 -12.26 -2.62 -10.54
CA GLY A 327 -11.99 -3.27 -11.83
C GLY A 327 -12.72 -2.72 -13.04
N HIS A 328 -13.27 -1.51 -12.93
CA HIS A 328 -13.91 -0.80 -14.03
C HIS A 328 -13.12 0.47 -14.39
N HIS A 329 -13.22 0.89 -15.66
CA HIS A 329 -12.64 2.12 -16.20
C HIS A 329 -13.80 3.08 -16.55
N PRO A 330 -13.71 4.39 -16.25
CA PRO A 330 -14.81 5.31 -16.54
C PRO A 330 -15.15 5.36 -18.03
N THR A 331 -16.45 5.28 -18.35
CA THR A 331 -16.93 5.15 -19.73
C THR A 331 -16.79 6.44 -20.55
N TRP A 332 -16.71 7.59 -19.89
CA TRP A 332 -16.51 8.89 -20.52
C TRP A 332 -15.04 9.16 -20.89
N VAL A 333 -14.10 8.35 -20.41
CA VAL A 333 -12.67 8.47 -20.77
C VAL A 333 -12.47 7.85 -22.16
N ASP A 334 -11.93 8.66 -23.06
CA ASP A 334 -11.52 8.29 -24.39
C ASP A 334 -10.31 7.35 -24.34
N GLY A 335 -10.56 6.08 -24.68
CA GLY A 335 -9.54 5.02 -24.66
C GLY A 335 -8.36 5.30 -25.60
N ALA A 336 -8.59 5.93 -26.76
CA ALA A 336 -7.53 6.25 -27.71
C ALA A 336 -6.61 7.34 -27.16
N LYS A 337 -7.20 8.45 -26.70
CA LYS A 337 -6.44 9.56 -26.10
C LYS A 337 -5.68 9.12 -24.85
N ASN A 338 -6.28 8.29 -24.00
CA ASN A 338 -5.65 7.83 -22.75
C ASN A 338 -4.54 6.79 -23.01
N PHE A 339 -4.76 5.83 -23.92
CA PHE A 339 -3.77 4.81 -24.23
C PHE A 339 -2.53 5.38 -24.93
N LEU A 340 -2.75 6.34 -25.83
CA LEU A 340 -1.70 7.01 -26.60
C LEU A 340 -1.12 8.24 -25.89
N ALA A 341 -1.71 8.64 -24.75
CA ALA A 341 -1.24 9.73 -23.93
C ALA A 341 0.25 9.57 -23.58
N GLY A 342 0.97 10.68 -23.50
CA GLY A 342 2.38 10.71 -23.10
C GLY A 342 3.37 10.38 -24.22
N VAL A 343 3.01 9.52 -25.17
CA VAL A 343 3.92 9.06 -26.24
C VAL A 343 3.55 9.59 -27.61
N CYS A 344 2.27 9.57 -27.97
CA CYS A 344 1.77 9.97 -29.28
C CYS A 344 0.93 11.23 -29.18
N GLY A 345 1.27 12.25 -29.96
CA GLY A 345 0.51 13.49 -30.02
C GLY A 345 1.17 14.54 -30.89
N ASP A 346 0.37 15.48 -31.41
CA ASP A 346 0.88 16.64 -32.12
C ASP A 346 1.40 17.71 -31.15
N ALA A 347 1.89 18.83 -31.69
CA ALA A 347 2.36 19.97 -30.90
C ALA A 347 1.28 20.51 -29.92
N ARG A 348 -0.01 20.28 -30.20
CA ARG A 348 -1.11 20.71 -29.32
C ARG A 348 -1.20 19.82 -28.08
N VAL A 349 -1.04 18.51 -28.21
CA VAL A 349 -0.93 17.60 -27.06
C VAL A 349 0.29 17.95 -26.21
N GLN A 350 1.39 18.35 -26.84
CA GLN A 350 2.56 18.86 -26.12
C GLN A 350 2.27 20.20 -25.42
N ALA A 351 1.53 21.12 -26.04
CA ALA A 351 1.15 22.40 -25.43
C ALA A 351 0.21 22.23 -24.22
N LEU A 352 -0.64 21.20 -24.18
CA LEU A 352 -1.50 20.93 -23.02
C LEU A 352 -0.71 20.55 -21.76
N ARG A 353 0.54 20.09 -21.90
CA ARG A 353 1.43 19.71 -20.79
C ARG A 353 1.78 20.87 -19.86
N THR A 354 1.68 22.11 -20.34
CA THR A 354 2.06 23.30 -19.57
C THR A 354 0.93 23.83 -18.69
N SER A 355 -0.32 23.37 -18.88
CA SER A 355 -1.55 24.01 -18.38
C SER A 355 -2.26 23.27 -17.23
N GLY A 356 -1.57 22.45 -16.44
CA GLY A 356 -2.23 21.68 -15.36
C GLY A 356 -3.23 20.65 -15.87
N THR A 357 -3.02 20.19 -17.10
CA THR A 357 -3.83 19.16 -17.74
C THR A 357 -3.22 17.78 -17.61
N HIS A 358 -3.99 16.86 -17.04
CA HIS A 358 -3.66 15.46 -16.90
C HIS A 358 -3.98 14.74 -18.21
N LEU A 359 -2.92 14.43 -18.96
CA LEU A 359 -3.05 13.73 -20.22
C LEU A 359 -3.32 12.24 -20.05
N ARG A 360 -3.08 11.69 -18.86
CA ARG A 360 -3.28 10.28 -18.55
C ARG A 360 -4.03 10.15 -17.23
N VAL A 361 -5.05 9.28 -17.26
CA VAL A 361 -5.76 8.80 -16.07
C VAL A 361 -5.47 7.32 -15.96
N THR A 362 -4.86 6.91 -14.85
CA THR A 362 -4.56 5.50 -14.60
C THR A 362 -5.60 4.92 -13.66
N THR A 363 -6.37 3.95 -14.14
CA THR A 363 -7.26 3.18 -13.28
C THR A 363 -6.54 1.95 -12.77
N VAL A 364 -6.51 1.77 -11.46
CA VAL A 364 -5.89 0.65 -10.73
C VAL A 364 -6.98 -0.15 -10.05
N HIS A 365 -6.96 -1.46 -10.23
CA HIS A 365 -7.84 -2.36 -9.53
C HIS A 365 -7.50 -2.36 -8.03
N GLN A 366 -8.48 -2.10 -7.16
CA GLN A 366 -8.28 -2.03 -5.69
C GLN A 366 -7.54 -3.24 -5.11
N ASP A 367 -7.79 -4.44 -5.62
CA ASP A 367 -7.17 -5.70 -5.15
C ASP A 367 -5.67 -5.79 -5.41
N ALA A 368 -5.11 -4.90 -6.26
CA ALA A 368 -3.67 -4.72 -6.40
C ALA A 368 -3.06 -4.04 -5.17
N LEU A 369 -3.86 -3.24 -4.46
CA LEU A 369 -3.46 -2.52 -3.25
C LEU A 369 -3.79 -3.33 -2.00
N MET A 370 -4.91 -4.05 -2.01
CA MET A 370 -5.33 -4.84 -0.86
C MET A 370 -4.33 -5.96 -0.55
N PRO A 371 -4.03 -6.22 0.75
CA PRO A 371 -3.35 -7.44 1.15
C PRO A 371 -4.02 -8.66 0.53
N TYR A 372 -3.21 -9.66 0.16
CA TYR A 372 -3.68 -10.98 -0.30
C TYR A 372 -4.86 -11.43 0.57
N GLY A 373 -5.92 -11.99 0.01
CA GLY A 373 -7.16 -12.47 0.67
C GLY A 373 -8.14 -11.41 1.23
N MET A 374 -7.78 -10.14 1.39
CA MET A 374 -8.71 -9.08 1.85
C MET A 374 -9.39 -8.35 0.69
N ARG A 375 -9.35 -8.99 -0.48
CA ARG A 375 -9.80 -8.47 -1.77
C ARG A 375 -11.30 -8.35 -1.86
N LEU A 376 -12.07 -9.19 -1.16
CA LEU A 376 -13.54 -9.10 -1.16
C LEU A 376 -14.07 -8.02 -0.20
N THR A 377 -13.55 -6.79 -0.29
CA THR A 377 -14.00 -5.65 0.53
C THR A 377 -14.54 -4.50 -0.33
N VAL A 378 -15.57 -3.83 0.17
CA VAL A 378 -15.99 -2.48 -0.28
C VAL A 378 -15.97 -1.49 0.89
N ASN A 379 -15.34 -1.86 1.99
CA ASN A 379 -15.16 -0.97 3.11
C ASN A 379 -14.17 0.12 2.69
N SER A 380 -14.68 1.32 2.39
CA SER A 380 -13.83 2.43 1.95
C SER A 380 -12.75 2.77 2.98
N HIS A 381 -12.99 2.60 4.28
CA HIS A 381 -11.97 2.86 5.29
C HIS A 381 -10.85 1.82 5.24
N ALA A 382 -11.16 0.56 4.89
CA ALA A 382 -10.14 -0.45 4.64
C ALA A 382 -9.36 -0.16 3.35
N ILE A 383 -10.04 0.27 2.28
CA ILE A 383 -9.40 0.63 1.00
C ILE A 383 -8.47 1.84 1.18
N GLU A 384 -8.95 2.89 1.84
CA GLU A 384 -8.22 4.13 2.11
C GLU A 384 -6.93 3.86 2.91
N GLN A 385 -6.95 2.93 3.87
CA GLN A 385 -5.77 2.50 4.63
C GLN A 385 -4.66 1.87 3.77
N HIS A 386 -4.95 1.49 2.52
CA HIS A 386 -4.01 0.83 1.62
C HIS A 386 -3.67 1.65 0.37
N LEU A 387 -4.18 2.89 0.23
CA LEU A 387 -3.87 3.75 -0.93
C LEU A 387 -2.38 4.10 -1.03
N TRP A 388 -1.67 4.11 0.09
CA TRP A 388 -0.20 4.25 0.13
C TRP A 388 0.55 3.12 -0.62
N ARG A 389 -0.13 2.03 -0.99
CA ARG A 389 0.45 0.93 -1.78
C ARG A 389 0.36 1.16 -3.29
N VAL A 390 -0.25 2.28 -3.73
CA VAL A 390 -0.08 2.73 -5.11
C VAL A 390 1.41 2.79 -5.41
N ARG A 391 1.83 2.10 -6.48
CA ARG A 391 3.25 1.97 -6.83
C ARG A 391 3.84 3.35 -7.08
N ASN A 392 4.99 3.57 -6.46
CA ASN A 392 5.71 4.85 -6.45
C ASN A 392 4.84 6.02 -5.95
N VAL A 393 3.96 5.79 -4.97
CA VAL A 393 3.23 6.89 -4.33
C VAL A 393 4.20 7.92 -3.76
N THR A 394 3.88 9.20 -3.92
CA THR A 394 4.68 10.29 -3.38
C THR A 394 4.67 10.28 -1.83
N PRO A 395 5.69 10.90 -1.17
CA PRO A 395 5.78 10.94 0.29
C PRO A 395 4.55 11.57 0.96
N VAL A 396 3.92 12.51 0.25
CA VAL A 396 2.58 13.05 0.53
C VAL A 396 1.70 12.87 -0.69
N HIS A 397 0.42 12.58 -0.51
CA HIS A 397 -0.54 12.47 -1.60
C HIS A 397 -1.88 13.12 -1.21
N VAL A 398 -2.62 13.59 -2.20
CA VAL A 398 -3.99 14.09 -2.01
C VAL A 398 -4.95 12.94 -2.26
N TYR A 399 -5.79 12.64 -1.28
CA TYR A 399 -6.89 11.70 -1.41
C TYR A 399 -8.19 12.45 -1.70
N MET A 400 -8.91 11.99 -2.74
CA MET A 400 -10.23 12.48 -3.11
C MET A 400 -11.20 11.31 -3.22
N ASN A 401 -12.41 11.49 -2.68
CA ASN A 401 -13.52 10.66 -3.11
C ASN A 401 -14.07 11.17 -4.46
N ASP A 402 -14.80 10.33 -5.18
CA ASP A 402 -15.46 10.67 -6.44
C ASP A 402 -16.40 11.90 -6.37
N ASP A 403 -16.95 12.17 -5.18
CA ASP A 403 -17.89 13.26 -4.92
C ASP A 403 -17.24 14.57 -4.38
N TYR A 404 -15.91 14.72 -4.43
CA TYR A 404 -15.20 15.92 -3.97
C TYR A 404 -14.90 16.87 -5.12
N PHE A 405 -15.12 18.17 -4.94
CA PHE A 405 -14.95 19.17 -5.98
C PHE A 405 -14.08 20.33 -5.53
N VAL A 406 -13.18 20.76 -6.41
CA VAL A 406 -12.40 21.99 -6.26
C VAL A 406 -13.22 23.13 -6.87
N ASN A 407 -13.61 24.11 -6.07
CA ASN A 407 -14.50 25.17 -6.54
C ASN A 407 -13.76 26.43 -6.99
N ARG A 408 -12.54 26.62 -6.49
CA ARG A 408 -11.70 27.78 -6.81
C ARG A 408 -10.24 27.37 -6.85
N ASP A 409 -9.44 28.23 -7.48
CA ASP A 409 -8.01 28.00 -7.64
C ASP A 409 -7.31 27.74 -6.31
N VAL A 410 -6.75 26.54 -6.17
CA VAL A 410 -6.03 26.05 -5.00
C VAL A 410 -4.55 26.44 -5.14
N ALA A 411 -3.98 27.06 -4.11
CA ALA A 411 -2.55 27.26 -3.98
C ALA A 411 -1.90 26.07 -3.26
N ILE A 412 -0.58 25.90 -3.40
CA ILE A 412 0.14 24.84 -2.67
C ILE A 412 0.01 25.02 -1.14
N THR A 413 -0.11 26.27 -0.69
CA THR A 413 -0.31 26.67 0.70
C THR A 413 -1.70 26.33 1.24
N ASP A 414 -2.66 25.99 0.37
CA ASP A 414 -3.95 25.44 0.81
C ASP A 414 -3.84 23.96 1.17
N LEU A 415 -2.77 23.28 0.75
CA LEU A 415 -2.51 21.86 1.01
C LEU A 415 -1.44 21.67 2.09
N PHE A 416 -0.44 22.56 2.13
CA PHE A 416 0.71 22.49 3.02
C PHE A 416 0.95 23.79 3.78
N ASN A 417 1.39 23.69 5.04
CA ASN A 417 1.87 24.82 5.81
C ASN A 417 3.35 25.13 5.51
N GLU A 418 3.91 26.11 6.21
CA GLU A 418 5.29 26.53 6.07
C GLU A 418 6.34 25.47 6.45
N TYR A 419 5.96 24.37 7.12
CA TYR A 419 6.85 23.25 7.43
C TYR A 419 6.80 22.14 6.38
N GLY A 420 5.96 22.29 5.34
CA GLY A 420 5.61 21.21 4.42
C GLY A 420 4.63 20.20 5.02
N GLY A 421 4.10 20.45 6.21
CA GLY A 421 3.11 19.60 6.85
C GLY A 421 1.69 19.85 6.34
N THR A 422 0.84 18.84 6.46
CA THR A 422 -0.49 18.83 5.86
C THR A 422 -1.46 19.79 6.55
N ILE A 423 -2.31 20.49 5.79
CA ILE A 423 -3.43 21.27 6.33
C ILE A 423 -4.61 20.36 6.64
N VAL A 424 -4.89 20.17 7.93
CA VAL A 424 -5.99 19.35 8.45
C VAL A 424 -7.24 20.22 8.64
N ARG A 425 -8.29 20.00 7.85
CA ARG A 425 -9.54 20.77 7.91
C ARG A 425 -10.59 20.07 8.78
N THR A 426 -11.16 20.79 9.74
CA THR A 426 -12.12 20.25 10.70
C THR A 426 -13.35 21.13 10.86
N GLU A 427 -14.50 20.53 11.11
CA GLU A 427 -15.74 21.23 11.43
C GLU A 427 -15.68 21.87 12.84
N ARG A 428 -16.65 22.74 13.16
CA ARG A 428 -16.74 23.35 14.50
C ARG A 428 -17.00 22.32 15.61
N GLY A 429 -17.74 21.26 15.30
CA GLY A 429 -18.15 20.24 16.26
C GLY A 429 -16.98 19.45 16.84
N LYS A 430 -16.99 19.25 18.16
CA LYS A 430 -16.07 18.34 18.85
C LYS A 430 -16.62 16.92 18.84
N VAL A 431 -15.73 15.94 18.73
CA VAL A 431 -16.08 14.55 19.04
C VAL A 431 -16.20 14.44 20.56
N GLY A 432 -17.40 14.08 21.04
CA GLY A 432 -17.74 14.21 22.46
C GLY A 432 -17.12 13.14 23.37
N ALA A 433 -17.05 11.90 22.89
CA ALA A 433 -16.49 10.75 23.61
C ALA A 433 -16.19 9.61 22.63
N GLY A 434 -15.27 8.72 23.02
CA GLY A 434 -15.03 7.44 22.36
C GLY A 434 -15.73 6.30 23.09
N TRP A 435 -16.29 5.35 22.33
CA TRP A 435 -16.81 4.08 22.85
C TRP A 435 -16.76 3.00 21.77
N ARG A 436 -16.80 1.73 22.20
CA ARG A 436 -16.72 0.59 21.28
C ARG A 436 -17.97 0.53 20.42
N GLY A 437 -17.78 0.55 19.10
CA GLY A 437 -18.88 0.42 18.14
C GLY A 437 -19.50 -0.98 18.11
N SER A 438 -20.69 -1.09 17.52
CA SER A 438 -21.36 -2.37 17.26
C SER A 438 -20.92 -2.99 15.94
N SER A 439 -21.35 -4.23 15.69
CA SER A 439 -21.19 -4.90 14.39
C SER A 439 -22.21 -4.42 13.33
N THR A 440 -23.00 -3.38 13.63
CA THR A 440 -23.97 -2.80 12.69
C THR A 440 -23.35 -1.66 11.87
N ILE A 441 -24.04 -1.20 10.84
CA ILE A 441 -23.59 -0.09 10.00
C ILE A 441 -23.98 1.23 10.69
N SER A 442 -23.01 1.94 11.25
CA SER A 442 -23.25 3.24 11.88
C SER A 442 -22.04 4.16 11.75
N TRP A 443 -22.25 5.34 11.16
CA TRP A 443 -21.22 6.37 11.04
C TRP A 443 -20.85 6.94 12.40
N THR A 444 -21.84 7.25 13.25
CA THR A 444 -21.60 7.83 14.58
C THR A 444 -20.83 6.88 15.49
N GLU A 445 -21.16 5.59 15.45
CA GLU A 445 -20.41 4.58 16.20
C GLU A 445 -19.00 4.39 15.65
N GLY A 446 -18.80 4.43 14.32
CA GLY A 446 -17.47 4.38 13.70
C GLY A 446 -16.57 5.53 14.13
N VAL A 447 -17.11 6.76 14.17
CA VAL A 447 -16.40 7.92 14.70
C VAL A 447 -16.06 7.72 16.17
N ALA A 448 -17.02 7.27 16.99
CA ALA A 448 -16.78 7.03 18.42
C ALA A 448 -15.78 5.89 18.69
N ASN A 449 -15.78 4.85 17.87
CA ASN A 449 -14.84 3.74 17.98
C ASN A 449 -13.42 4.18 17.59
N THR A 450 -13.30 5.01 16.55
CA THR A 450 -12.02 5.63 16.17
C THR A 450 -11.53 6.58 17.26
N GLU A 451 -12.42 7.35 17.87
CA GLU A 451 -12.08 8.23 18.98
C GLU A 451 -11.61 7.44 20.21
N LEU A 452 -12.24 6.30 20.51
CA LEU A 452 -11.77 5.42 21.58
C LEU A 452 -10.35 4.92 21.32
N PHE A 453 -10.04 4.58 20.07
CA PHE A 453 -8.69 4.21 19.64
C PHE A 453 -7.70 5.35 19.87
N ASN A 454 -8.02 6.56 19.42
CA ASN A 454 -7.19 7.75 19.59
C ASN A 454 -6.94 8.06 21.07
N ILE A 455 -7.99 8.11 21.88
CA ILE A 455 -7.89 8.37 23.33
C ILE A 455 -6.96 7.35 24.01
N PHE A 456 -7.10 6.06 23.67
CA PHE A 456 -6.32 5.04 24.34
C PHE A 456 -4.85 5.09 23.92
N HIS A 457 -4.57 5.15 22.62
CA HIS A 457 -3.20 5.10 22.09
C HIS A 457 -2.42 6.41 22.24
N LEU A 458 -3.09 7.56 22.14
CA LEU A 458 -2.43 8.86 22.21
C LEU A 458 -2.37 9.43 23.64
N GLU A 459 -3.36 9.12 24.50
CA GLU A 459 -3.48 9.74 25.82
C GLU A 459 -3.32 8.79 27.00
N HIS A 460 -3.78 7.53 26.91
CA HIS A 460 -3.71 6.60 28.05
C HIS A 460 -2.41 5.81 28.09
N LEU A 461 -1.98 5.32 26.93
CA LEU A 461 -0.74 4.55 26.81
C LEU A 461 0.48 5.48 26.67
N PRO A 462 1.61 5.15 27.31
CA PRO A 462 2.85 5.88 27.10
C PRO A 462 3.32 5.71 25.65
N GLU A 463 4.06 6.70 25.16
CA GLU A 463 4.56 6.78 23.79
C GLU A 463 5.39 5.55 23.38
N ASP A 464 6.16 5.00 24.31
CA ASP A 464 7.01 3.83 24.12
C ASP A 464 6.29 2.49 24.44
N PHE A 465 4.98 2.49 24.69
CA PHE A 465 4.26 1.25 24.98
C PHE A 465 4.39 0.28 23.80
N ILE A 466 4.72 -0.99 24.04
CA ILE A 466 4.68 -2.07 23.06
C ILE A 466 4.20 -3.32 23.80
N PRO A 467 3.14 -4.02 23.32
CA PRO A 467 2.74 -5.29 23.94
C PRO A 467 3.89 -6.29 23.94
N ASP A 468 4.12 -7.00 25.05
CA ASP A 468 5.26 -7.92 25.19
C ASP A 468 5.27 -9.03 24.12
N SER A 469 4.09 -9.50 23.72
CA SER A 469 3.93 -10.47 22.63
C SER A 469 4.40 -9.92 21.29
N LEU A 470 4.12 -8.65 21.00
CA LEU A 470 4.54 -7.98 19.77
C LEU A 470 6.06 -7.69 19.82
N LEU A 471 6.55 -7.20 20.96
CA LEU A 471 7.97 -6.96 21.22
C LEU A 471 8.80 -8.23 20.98
N ALA A 472 8.44 -9.34 21.62
CA ALA A 472 9.14 -10.62 21.48
C ALA A 472 9.17 -11.10 20.02
N ARG A 473 8.07 -10.89 19.29
CA ARG A 473 7.93 -11.34 17.91
C ARG A 473 8.75 -10.49 16.94
N TRP A 474 8.75 -9.16 17.09
CA TRP A 474 9.60 -8.27 16.31
C TRP A 474 11.09 -8.50 16.60
N SER A 475 11.49 -8.57 17.87
CA SER A 475 12.89 -8.85 18.24
C SER A 475 13.36 -10.22 17.76
N GLY A 476 12.47 -11.23 17.74
CA GLY A 476 12.77 -12.54 17.16
C GLY A 476 12.93 -12.51 15.63
N LEU A 477 12.09 -11.75 14.93
CA LEU A 477 12.18 -11.58 13.48
C LEU A 477 13.48 -10.90 13.06
N LEU A 478 13.83 -9.79 13.71
CA LEU A 478 15.04 -9.04 13.38
C LEU A 478 16.33 -9.82 13.71
N ARG A 479 16.38 -10.57 14.82
CA ARG A 479 17.51 -11.46 15.13
C ARG A 479 17.74 -12.54 14.08
N ARG A 480 16.67 -13.25 13.68
CA ARG A 480 16.75 -14.27 12.62
C ARG A 480 17.27 -13.72 11.29
N ILE A 481 16.97 -12.46 10.99
CA ILE A 481 17.43 -11.80 9.76
C ILE A 481 18.89 -11.35 9.90
N ALA A 482 19.29 -10.84 11.06
CA ALA A 482 20.68 -10.51 11.35
C ALA A 482 21.59 -11.73 11.20
N ASP A 483 21.17 -12.89 11.72
CA ASP A 483 21.90 -14.16 11.62
C ASP A 483 22.03 -14.68 10.16
N VAL A 484 21.14 -14.27 9.25
CA VAL A 484 21.12 -14.70 7.83
C VAL A 484 21.87 -13.72 6.91
N ASN A 485 22.03 -12.45 7.28
CA ASN A 485 22.55 -11.38 6.42
C ASN A 485 23.79 -10.64 6.97
N HIS A 486 24.63 -11.32 7.75
CA HIS A 486 25.93 -10.77 8.19
C HIS A 486 26.85 -10.33 7.03
N SER A 487 26.67 -10.82 5.79
CA SER A 487 27.54 -10.47 4.64
C SER A 487 27.03 -9.31 3.76
N ALA A 488 25.71 -9.14 3.60
CA ALA A 488 25.14 -8.15 2.68
C ALA A 488 25.05 -6.73 3.28
N GLY A 489 24.71 -6.63 4.57
CA GLY A 489 24.65 -5.34 5.27
C GLY A 489 26.03 -4.69 5.46
N TYR A 490 27.06 -5.51 5.75
CA TYR A 490 28.46 -5.07 5.82
C TYR A 490 29.02 -4.67 4.45
N GLY A 491 28.58 -5.29 3.34
CA GLY A 491 28.97 -4.90 1.98
C GLY A 491 28.48 -3.49 1.60
N LEU A 492 27.24 -3.14 1.94
CA LEU A 492 26.70 -1.79 1.73
C LEU A 492 27.42 -0.77 2.62
N LEU A 493 27.56 -1.06 3.92
CA LEU A 493 28.24 -0.19 4.88
C LEU A 493 29.71 0.06 4.53
N SER A 494 30.47 -0.98 4.20
CA SER A 494 31.88 -0.86 3.77
C SER A 494 32.04 -0.12 2.44
N SER A 495 31.10 -0.25 1.50
CA SER A 495 31.12 0.52 0.24
C SER A 495 30.84 2.01 0.45
N LEU A 496 29.99 2.35 1.42
CA LEU A 496 29.72 3.73 1.84
C LEU A 496 30.92 4.30 2.61
N GLN A 497 31.57 3.50 3.44
CA GLN A 497 32.81 3.86 4.15
C GLN A 497 33.94 4.19 3.17
N ALA A 498 34.18 3.32 2.19
CA ALA A 498 35.19 3.54 1.16
C ALA A 498 34.93 4.80 0.31
N LYS A 499 33.66 5.14 0.05
CA LYS A 499 33.25 6.38 -0.63
C LYS A 499 33.41 7.63 0.24
N GLY A 500 33.12 7.53 1.53
CA GLY A 500 33.37 8.61 2.49
C GLY A 500 34.86 8.92 2.64
N ASP A 501 35.69 7.87 2.71
CA ASP A 501 37.15 8.01 2.83
C ASP A 501 37.79 8.55 1.53
N THR A 502 37.23 8.21 0.36
CA THR A 502 37.67 8.79 -0.93
C THR A 502 37.25 10.24 -1.08
N ALA A 503 36.06 10.63 -0.61
CA ALA A 503 35.63 12.03 -0.60
C ALA A 503 36.48 12.87 0.39
N ALA A 504 36.80 12.33 1.56
CA ALA A 504 37.65 12.98 2.56
C ALA A 504 39.14 13.08 2.15
N SER A 505 39.64 12.15 1.32
CA SER A 505 41.00 12.20 0.77
C SER A 505 41.12 13.06 -0.49
N ALA A 506 40.07 13.16 -1.32
CA ALA A 506 40.00 14.11 -2.44
C ALA A 506 40.00 15.57 -1.98
N ALA A 507 39.45 15.85 -0.79
CA ALA A 507 39.50 17.17 -0.15
C ALA A 507 40.88 17.51 0.48
N ARG A 508 41.86 16.59 0.45
CA ARG A 508 43.21 16.77 1.02
C ARG A 508 44.33 16.92 -0.03
N VAL A 509 44.01 17.21 -1.29
CA VAL A 509 45.05 17.55 -2.27
C VAL A 509 45.55 18.98 -1.97
N PRO A 510 46.85 19.17 -1.66
CA PRO A 510 47.38 20.49 -1.36
C PRO A 510 47.62 21.25 -2.66
N ASP A 511 46.81 22.27 -2.93
CA ASP A 511 47.16 23.24 -3.96
C ASP A 511 48.32 24.12 -3.46
N ARG A 512 49.44 24.06 -4.17
CA ARG A 512 50.63 24.86 -3.90
C ARG A 512 50.41 26.25 -4.49
N GLY A 513 50.07 27.22 -3.65
CA GLY A 513 50.35 28.63 -3.93
C GLY A 513 49.30 29.63 -3.49
N SER A 514 49.43 30.15 -2.26
CA SER A 514 49.52 31.59 -1.98
C SER A 514 49.35 31.83 -0.47
N ALA A 515 50.18 32.74 0.04
CA ALA A 515 50.22 33.12 1.45
C ALA A 515 49.07 34.08 1.79
N GLY A 516 48.39 33.82 2.90
CA GLY A 516 47.38 34.70 3.48
C GLY A 516 46.64 34.02 4.62
N GLY A 517 47.12 34.21 5.85
CA GLY A 517 46.58 33.56 7.04
C GLY A 517 45.18 34.06 7.42
N ALA A 518 44.23 33.14 7.44
CA ALA A 518 43.06 33.16 8.32
C ALA A 518 42.65 31.70 8.58
N SER A 519 42.40 31.38 9.85
CA SER A 519 42.28 30.02 10.38
C SER A 519 41.17 29.18 9.71
N ALA A 520 41.57 28.17 8.95
CA ALA A 520 40.70 27.12 8.37
C ALA A 520 40.15 26.10 9.41
N ALA A 521 40.09 26.46 10.70
CA ALA A 521 39.51 25.64 11.76
C ALA A 521 38.02 25.94 12.01
N ALA A 522 37.47 27.02 11.46
CA ALA A 522 36.07 27.41 11.67
C ALA A 522 35.09 26.90 10.60
N ALA A 523 35.57 26.41 9.45
CA ALA A 523 34.72 25.94 8.34
C ALA A 523 34.48 24.41 8.32
N ALA A 524 35.12 23.64 9.22
CA ALA A 524 34.94 22.20 9.34
C ALA A 524 33.80 21.79 10.29
N GLY A 525 33.07 22.74 10.86
CA GLY A 525 32.06 22.50 11.90
C GLY A 525 30.62 22.29 11.41
N ALA A 526 30.32 22.36 10.11
CA ALA A 526 28.94 22.51 9.63
C ALA A 526 28.44 21.44 8.64
N ASN A 527 29.17 20.34 8.37
CA ASN A 527 28.65 19.28 7.48
C ASN A 527 29.23 17.89 7.77
N GLY A 528 29.46 17.57 9.04
CA GLY A 528 29.95 16.27 9.48
C GLY A 528 28.82 15.33 9.88
N THR A 529 28.06 14.77 8.93
CA THR A 529 27.29 13.55 9.23
C THR A 529 28.31 12.45 9.58
N ASN A 530 28.39 12.10 10.86
CA ASN A 530 29.28 11.06 11.34
C ASN A 530 28.90 9.72 10.67
N TYR A 531 29.87 8.99 10.14
CA TYR A 531 29.65 7.68 9.51
C TYR A 531 28.84 6.72 10.41
N MET A 532 29.02 6.82 11.73
CA MET A 532 28.26 6.03 12.70
C MET A 532 26.76 6.34 12.71
N ASP A 533 26.37 7.60 12.49
CA ASP A 533 24.98 8.04 12.47
C ASP A 533 24.29 7.54 11.19
N LEU A 534 24.94 7.69 10.03
CA LEU A 534 24.45 7.13 8.75
C LEU A 534 24.32 5.61 8.81
N ALA A 535 25.29 4.93 9.42
CA ALA A 535 25.26 3.48 9.57
C ALA A 535 24.07 3.03 10.45
N GLN A 536 23.74 3.79 11.49
CA GLN A 536 22.59 3.51 12.34
C GLN A 536 21.27 3.74 11.60
N GLU A 537 21.14 4.86 10.88
CA GLU A 537 19.97 5.17 10.07
C GLU A 537 19.69 4.09 9.02
N VAL A 538 20.72 3.62 8.31
CA VAL A 538 20.60 2.53 7.32
C VAL A 538 20.14 1.23 7.99
N ARG A 539 20.67 0.89 9.18
CA ARG A 539 20.23 -0.29 9.94
C ARG A 539 18.76 -0.18 10.33
N TYR A 540 18.31 0.98 10.82
CA TYR A 540 16.93 1.19 11.22
C TYR A 540 15.96 1.11 10.05
N ASN A 541 16.25 1.79 8.95
CA ASN A 541 15.44 1.75 7.74
C ASN A 541 15.30 0.32 7.19
N MET A 542 16.40 -0.45 7.17
CA MET A 542 16.35 -1.87 6.79
C MET A 542 15.51 -2.69 7.77
N ALA A 543 15.67 -2.51 9.08
CA ALA A 543 14.89 -3.22 10.09
C ALA A 543 13.39 -2.95 9.92
N PHE A 544 12.99 -1.68 9.77
CA PHE A 544 11.60 -1.31 9.53
C PHE A 544 11.06 -1.89 8.22
N SER A 545 11.84 -1.85 7.14
CA SER A 545 11.48 -2.48 5.87
C SER A 545 11.17 -3.98 6.04
N ARG A 546 11.95 -4.69 6.87
CA ARG A 546 11.67 -6.10 7.20
C ARG A 546 10.40 -6.29 8.03
N LEU A 547 10.15 -5.42 9.01
CA LEU A 547 8.92 -5.45 9.79
C LEU A 547 7.69 -5.18 8.92
N LEU A 548 7.78 -4.19 8.03
CA LEU A 548 6.75 -3.84 7.05
C LEU A 548 6.47 -5.00 6.09
N GLN A 549 7.52 -5.62 5.55
CA GLN A 549 7.37 -6.81 4.71
C GLN A 549 6.69 -7.95 5.46
N ALA A 550 7.08 -8.23 6.71
CA ALA A 550 6.44 -9.26 7.52
C ALA A 550 4.96 -8.93 7.80
N ALA A 551 4.66 -7.68 8.16
CA ALA A 551 3.29 -7.23 8.40
C ALA A 551 2.39 -7.38 7.17
N ASN A 552 2.96 -7.25 5.96
CA ASN A 552 2.24 -7.34 4.69
C ASN A 552 2.14 -8.76 4.10
N THR A 553 2.58 -9.80 4.80
CA THR A 553 2.57 -11.21 4.32
C THR A 553 1.57 -12.10 5.09
N SER A 554 1.71 -13.43 5.05
CA SER A 554 0.81 -14.41 5.70
C SER A 554 0.58 -14.16 7.19
N TRP A 555 1.47 -13.41 7.85
CA TRP A 555 1.22 -12.94 9.20
C TRP A 555 -0.10 -12.18 9.29
N TYR A 556 -0.39 -11.29 8.33
CA TYR A 556 -1.62 -10.49 8.32
C TYR A 556 -2.87 -11.37 8.44
N TRP A 557 -2.83 -12.55 7.82
CA TRP A 557 -3.87 -13.58 7.91
C TRP A 557 -3.87 -14.34 9.22
N GLU A 558 -2.69 -14.72 9.71
CA GLU A 558 -2.56 -15.32 11.03
C GLU A 558 -3.12 -14.40 12.11
N ALA A 559 -2.85 -13.09 12.04
CA ALA A 559 -3.43 -12.10 12.93
C ALA A 559 -4.96 -12.04 12.77
N ALA A 560 -5.45 -11.93 11.53
CA ALA A 560 -6.88 -11.77 11.27
C ALA A 560 -7.75 -13.01 11.57
N PHE A 561 -7.19 -14.22 11.48
CA PHE A 561 -7.87 -15.49 11.80
C PHE A 561 -7.52 -16.09 13.16
N SER A 562 -6.50 -15.57 13.86
CA SER A 562 -6.19 -16.00 15.24
C SER A 562 -7.29 -15.64 16.24
N ASP A 563 -7.33 -16.38 17.34
CA ASP A 563 -8.47 -16.55 18.23
C ASP A 563 -9.13 -15.25 18.74
N ALA A 564 -10.46 -15.23 18.73
CA ALA A 564 -11.31 -14.09 19.07
C ALA A 564 -11.25 -13.70 20.56
N SER A 565 -10.51 -14.43 21.38
CA SER A 565 -10.33 -14.16 22.82
C SER A 565 -9.48 -12.91 23.12
N ALA A 566 -8.76 -12.36 22.14
CA ALA A 566 -8.03 -11.08 22.21
C ALA A 566 -8.84 -9.89 21.62
N LEU A 567 -10.14 -9.83 21.94
CA LEU A 567 -11.13 -8.95 21.34
C LEU A 567 -10.86 -7.46 21.68
N THR A 568 -10.16 -6.76 20.79
CA THR A 568 -9.75 -5.33 20.86
C THR A 568 -9.05 -4.93 22.16
N SER A 569 -7.86 -4.34 22.05
CA SER A 569 -7.17 -3.72 23.20
C SER A 569 -7.97 -2.55 23.80
N LEU A 570 -9.01 -2.07 23.10
CA LEU A 570 -9.80 -0.92 23.50
C LEU A 570 -10.75 -1.26 24.67
N PRO A 571 -10.78 -0.43 25.72
CA PRO A 571 -11.60 -0.68 26.90
C PRO A 571 -13.11 -0.59 26.61
N ALA A 572 -13.92 -1.19 27.48
CA ALA A 572 -15.37 -0.99 27.46
C ALA A 572 -15.77 0.38 28.05
N GLY A 573 -17.00 0.81 27.80
CA GLY A 573 -17.56 2.07 28.33
C GLY A 573 -17.30 3.30 27.45
N HIS A 574 -17.74 4.46 27.94
CA HIS A 574 -17.53 5.77 27.31
C HIS A 574 -16.30 6.46 27.91
N HIS A 575 -15.42 6.95 27.04
CA HIS A 575 -14.17 7.60 27.41
C HIS A 575 -14.16 9.01 26.82
N ARG A 576 -13.79 10.01 27.61
CA ARG A 576 -13.68 11.40 27.13
C ARG A 576 -12.21 11.70 26.87
N SER A 577 -11.93 12.32 25.73
CA SER A 577 -10.61 12.80 25.39
C SER A 577 -10.23 13.98 26.30
N LEU A 578 -8.97 14.00 26.73
CA LEU A 578 -8.33 15.15 27.37
C LEU A 578 -8.00 16.24 26.33
N GLN A 579 -7.80 15.84 25.07
CA GLN A 579 -7.57 16.73 23.95
C GLN A 579 -8.87 17.07 23.23
N GLY A 580 -8.87 18.16 22.45
CA GLY A 580 -10.00 18.46 21.58
C GLY A 580 -9.80 17.75 20.24
N HIS A 581 -10.55 16.69 19.96
CA HIS A 581 -10.69 16.15 18.61
C HIS A 581 -11.98 16.65 17.95
N TYR A 582 -11.94 16.80 16.63
CA TYR A 582 -12.98 17.49 15.86
C TYR A 582 -13.46 16.64 14.70
N PHE A 583 -14.69 16.88 14.25
CA PHE A 583 -15.17 16.24 13.03
C PHE A 583 -14.36 16.69 11.83
N SER A 584 -13.99 15.76 10.96
CA SER A 584 -13.26 16.07 9.73
C SER A 584 -14.17 16.82 8.76
N ALA A 585 -13.65 17.85 8.09
CA ALA A 585 -14.40 18.54 7.05
C ALA A 585 -14.52 17.65 5.80
N HIS A 586 -15.57 17.86 5.01
CA HIS A 586 -15.79 17.15 3.75
C HIS A 586 -14.99 17.80 2.60
N ALA A 587 -13.66 17.72 2.69
CA ALA A 587 -12.72 18.28 1.71
C ALA A 587 -11.67 17.21 1.32
N PRO A 588 -10.90 17.41 0.23
CA PRO A 588 -9.75 16.57 -0.08
C PRO A 588 -8.80 16.45 1.12
N PHE A 589 -8.32 15.24 1.38
CA PHE A 589 -7.37 14.97 2.45
C PHE A 589 -5.96 14.97 1.91
N VAL A 590 -5.02 15.59 2.63
CA VAL A 590 -3.60 15.52 2.32
C VAL A 590 -2.95 14.58 3.31
N TYR A 591 -2.35 13.51 2.82
CA TYR A 591 -1.86 12.40 3.63
C TYR A 591 -0.35 12.22 3.49
N CYS A 592 0.33 12.13 4.64
CA CYS A 592 1.69 11.63 4.75
C CYS A 592 1.70 10.10 4.63
N THR A 593 2.35 9.58 3.58
CA THR A 593 2.40 8.16 3.23
C THR A 593 3.04 7.31 4.34
N ASN A 594 4.05 7.83 5.03
CA ASN A 594 4.77 7.12 6.09
C ASN A 594 3.88 6.83 7.33
N MET A 595 2.87 7.67 7.61
CA MET A 595 1.94 7.42 8.70
C MET A 595 1.16 6.11 8.51
N PHE A 596 0.73 5.82 7.28
CA PHE A 596 0.03 4.57 6.96
C PHE A 596 0.95 3.35 7.07
N ARG A 597 2.22 3.49 6.65
CA ARG A 597 3.23 2.43 6.85
C ARG A 597 3.41 2.12 8.33
N HIS A 598 3.54 3.16 9.16
CA HIS A 598 3.62 3.01 10.61
C HIS A 598 2.43 2.25 11.16
N TRP A 599 1.18 2.65 10.86
CA TRP A 599 0.00 1.95 11.34
C TRP A 599 -0.06 0.49 10.88
N SER A 600 0.29 0.22 9.63
CA SER A 600 0.27 -1.14 9.06
C SER A 600 1.24 -2.10 9.77
N VAL A 601 2.29 -1.57 10.41
CA VAL A 601 3.22 -2.34 11.24
C VAL A 601 2.75 -2.36 12.69
N ARG A 602 2.55 -1.17 13.28
CA ARG A 602 2.36 -0.95 14.70
C ARG A 602 1.01 -1.46 15.22
N PHE A 603 -0.06 -1.16 14.49
CA PHE A 603 -1.45 -1.48 14.84
C PHE A 603 -2.03 -2.59 13.97
N ARG A 604 -1.15 -3.38 13.35
CA ARG A 604 -1.54 -4.44 12.42
C ARG A 604 -2.61 -5.37 13.00
N ASP A 605 -2.49 -5.78 14.26
CA ASP A 605 -3.42 -6.75 14.84
C ASP A 605 -4.84 -6.16 15.00
N ASP A 606 -4.95 -4.89 15.37
CA ASP A 606 -6.23 -4.17 15.42
C ASP A 606 -6.79 -3.95 14.00
N LEU A 607 -5.96 -3.57 13.03
CA LEU A 607 -6.38 -3.31 11.65
C LEU A 607 -6.75 -4.59 10.88
N ALA A 608 -5.94 -5.64 10.95
CA ALA A 608 -6.12 -6.86 10.17
C ALA A 608 -7.42 -7.58 10.51
N TYR A 609 -7.77 -7.64 11.80
CA TYR A 609 -9.04 -8.22 12.24
C TYR A 609 -10.21 -7.43 11.66
N LEU A 610 -10.24 -6.11 11.86
CA LEU A 610 -11.34 -5.27 11.36
C LEU A 610 -11.48 -5.38 9.85
N GLN A 611 -10.37 -5.31 9.10
CA GLN A 611 -10.41 -5.37 7.63
C GLN A 611 -10.89 -6.73 7.09
N LEU A 612 -10.56 -7.84 7.77
CA LEU A 612 -11.01 -9.16 7.33
C LEU A 612 -12.50 -9.39 7.59
N HIS A 613 -12.94 -9.05 8.81
CA HIS A 613 -14.28 -9.36 9.30
C HIS A 613 -15.31 -8.29 8.86
N ASN A 614 -14.87 -7.05 8.66
CA ASN A 614 -15.69 -5.94 8.18
C ASN A 614 -15.42 -5.65 6.69
N ARG A 615 -15.83 -6.58 5.82
CA ARG A 615 -15.81 -6.42 4.35
C ARG A 615 -16.73 -5.30 3.82
N GLU A 616 -17.51 -4.70 4.72
CA GLU A 616 -18.38 -3.54 4.53
C GLU A 616 -18.18 -2.59 5.71
N ARG A 617 -18.58 -1.31 5.56
CA ARG A 617 -18.51 -0.33 6.65
C ARG A 617 -19.31 -0.81 7.87
N ARG A 618 -18.70 -0.83 9.05
CA ARG A 618 -19.28 -1.17 10.36
C ARG A 618 -18.93 -0.10 11.39
N GLY A 619 -19.74 0.01 12.45
CA GLY A 619 -19.49 0.91 13.58
C GLY A 619 -18.20 0.59 14.33
N ARG A 620 -17.63 -0.61 14.17
CA ARG A 620 -16.32 -1.01 14.71
C ARG A 620 -15.12 -0.64 13.85
N ASP A 621 -15.30 -0.06 12.68
CA ASP A 621 -14.17 0.33 11.84
C ASP A 621 -13.39 1.50 12.44
N LEU A 622 -12.18 1.71 11.92
CA LEU A 622 -11.38 2.90 12.19
C LEU A 622 -11.45 3.82 10.97
N PHE A 623 -12.05 4.99 11.15
CA PHE A 623 -12.27 5.96 10.09
C PHE A 623 -11.00 6.77 9.86
N VAL A 624 -10.36 6.55 8.72
CA VAL A 624 -9.02 7.07 8.40
C VAL A 624 -8.86 8.57 8.61
N PRO A 625 -9.79 9.45 8.18
CA PRO A 625 -9.64 10.88 8.43
C PRO A 625 -9.47 11.24 9.91
N PHE A 626 -10.25 10.61 10.80
CA PHE A 626 -10.20 10.86 12.24
C PHE A 626 -8.95 10.27 12.88
N LEU A 627 -8.52 9.10 12.41
CA LEU A 627 -7.28 8.46 12.84
C LEU A 627 -6.06 9.28 12.41
N TYR A 628 -6.00 9.70 11.14
CA TYR A 628 -4.91 10.51 10.59
C TYR A 628 -4.79 11.84 11.30
N ASN A 629 -5.90 12.59 11.42
CA ASN A 629 -5.89 13.91 12.04
C ASN A 629 -5.39 13.88 13.48
N ALA A 630 -5.73 12.84 14.25
CA ALA A 630 -5.25 12.71 15.63
C ALA A 630 -3.74 12.39 15.68
N PHE A 631 -3.27 11.43 14.89
CA PHE A 631 -1.85 11.02 14.90
C PHE A 631 -0.92 12.06 14.29
N ILE A 632 -1.29 12.69 13.18
CA ILE A 632 -0.43 13.70 12.52
C ILE A 632 -0.24 14.94 13.40
N MET A 633 -1.24 15.27 14.22
CA MET A 633 -1.18 16.40 15.15
C MET A 633 -0.46 16.05 16.45
N ALA A 634 -0.62 14.82 16.95
CA ALA A 634 -0.04 14.43 18.22
C ALA A 634 1.39 13.88 18.09
N ARG A 635 1.66 13.06 17.07
CA ARG A 635 2.86 12.21 16.98
C ARG A 635 3.41 12.02 15.54
N PRO A 636 3.73 13.11 14.80
CA PRO A 636 4.19 13.01 13.42
C PRO A 636 5.53 12.27 13.22
N TRP A 637 6.38 12.19 14.26
CA TRP A 637 7.66 11.46 14.23
C TRP A 637 7.49 9.94 14.25
N GLU A 638 6.37 9.41 14.77
CA GLU A 638 6.13 7.96 14.81
C GLU A 638 6.10 7.34 13.41
N ALA A 639 5.77 8.15 12.40
CA ALA A 639 5.79 7.78 11.00
C ALA A 639 7.19 7.41 10.47
N SER A 640 8.26 7.85 11.14
CA SER A 640 9.62 7.54 10.74
C SER A 640 9.88 6.03 10.75
N ALA A 641 10.55 5.56 9.70
CA ALA A 641 11.09 4.20 9.64
C ALA A 641 12.14 3.94 10.74
N GLN A 642 12.70 4.99 11.36
CA GLN A 642 13.63 4.89 12.48
C GLN A 642 12.95 4.64 13.83
N PHE A 643 11.69 5.06 13.98
CA PHE A 643 11.03 5.12 15.28
C PHE A 643 10.81 3.75 15.92
N ILE A 644 10.23 2.78 15.20
CA ILE A 644 9.98 1.43 15.75
C ILE A 644 11.28 0.71 16.12
N PRO A 645 12.32 0.67 15.25
CA PRO A 645 13.64 0.14 15.63
C PRO A 645 14.25 0.83 16.86
N TYR A 646 14.18 2.16 16.94
CA TYR A 646 14.61 2.92 18.10
C TYR A 646 13.88 2.47 19.37
N LEU A 647 12.54 2.31 19.34
CA LEU A 647 11.79 1.83 20.50
C LEU A 647 12.22 0.43 20.96
N LEU A 648 12.51 -0.48 20.02
CA LEU A 648 13.01 -1.82 20.35
C LEU A 648 14.33 -1.75 21.12
N GLU A 649 15.25 -0.89 20.70
CA GLU A 649 16.53 -0.69 21.37
C GLU A 649 16.38 0.00 22.72
N VAL A 650 15.48 0.99 22.85
CA VAL A 650 15.15 1.62 24.14
C VAL A 650 14.62 0.59 25.13
N LYS A 651 13.80 -0.37 24.71
CA LYS A 651 13.32 -1.43 25.61
C LYS A 651 14.45 -2.32 26.14
N GLU A 652 15.45 -2.62 25.31
CA GLU A 652 16.64 -3.36 25.77
C GLU A 652 17.52 -2.50 26.68
N ALA A 653 17.69 -1.20 26.36
CA ALA A 653 18.41 -0.25 27.21
C ALA A 653 17.76 -0.10 28.61
N ILE A 654 16.42 -0.04 28.68
CA ILE A 654 15.69 0.01 29.96
C ILE A 654 15.96 -1.25 30.80
N LYS A 655 15.96 -2.44 30.18
CA LYS A 655 16.26 -3.70 30.89
C LYS A 655 17.69 -3.71 31.42
N ALA A 656 18.66 -3.29 30.60
CA ALA A 656 20.08 -3.20 31.00
C ALA A 656 20.27 -2.20 32.14
N ALA A 657 19.71 -0.99 32.00
CA ALA A 657 19.77 0.05 33.02
C ALA A 657 19.14 -0.37 34.35
N ALA A 658 18.01 -1.07 34.32
CA ALA A 658 17.36 -1.59 35.53
C ALA A 658 18.22 -2.66 36.23
N ALA A 659 18.85 -3.56 35.47
CA ALA A 659 19.73 -4.59 36.03
C ALA A 659 20.97 -3.97 36.71
N GLU A 660 21.62 -3.00 36.05
CA GLU A 660 22.79 -2.31 36.59
C GLU A 660 22.44 -1.41 37.77
N ALA A 661 21.34 -0.65 37.70
CA ALA A 661 20.86 0.17 38.81
C ALA A 661 20.58 -0.67 40.05
N LYS A 662 19.94 -1.84 39.88
CA LYS A 662 19.69 -2.79 40.97
C LYS A 662 21.01 -3.26 41.58
N ALA A 663 21.97 -3.67 40.75
CA ALA A 663 23.29 -4.11 41.22
C ALA A 663 24.05 -2.99 41.96
N ALA A 664 23.98 -1.75 41.47
CA ALA A 664 24.63 -0.59 42.08
C ALA A 664 24.03 -0.24 43.44
N VAL A 665 22.69 -0.23 43.57
CA VAL A 665 22.02 0.05 44.85
C VAL A 665 22.24 -1.07 45.86
N THR A 666 22.28 -2.34 45.44
CA THR A 666 22.59 -3.46 46.36
C THR A 666 24.02 -3.41 46.91
N ARG A 667 24.96 -2.75 46.23
CA ARG A 667 26.35 -2.58 46.68
C ARG A 667 26.56 -1.38 47.61
N ARG A 668 25.54 -0.54 47.85
CA ARG A 668 25.65 0.64 48.74
C ARG A 668 25.75 0.22 50.21
N PRO A 669 26.64 0.84 51.00
CA PRO A 669 26.75 0.56 52.43
C PRO A 669 25.49 1.02 53.21
N PRO A 670 25.09 0.31 54.28
CA PRO A 670 23.84 0.57 55.03
C PRO A 670 23.81 1.89 55.80
N THR A 671 24.87 2.70 55.76
CA THR A 671 24.97 3.99 56.46
C THR A 671 24.38 5.17 55.68
N GLU A 672 24.00 5.00 54.41
CA GLU A 672 23.34 6.06 53.63
C GLU A 672 21.82 6.04 53.85
N ALA A 673 21.29 7.04 54.57
CA ALA A 673 19.86 7.22 54.87
C ALA A 673 19.01 7.66 53.66
N THR A 674 19.34 7.21 52.44
CA THR A 674 18.53 7.49 51.24
C THR A 674 17.52 6.36 51.03
N LEU A 675 16.24 6.69 50.89
CA LEU A 675 15.21 5.73 50.51
C LEU A 675 15.64 4.97 49.25
N PHE A 676 15.64 3.63 49.31
CA PHE A 676 16.06 2.73 48.22
C PHE A 676 15.50 3.13 46.85
N ILE A 677 14.23 3.56 46.82
CA ILE A 677 13.54 4.00 45.60
C ILE A 677 14.20 5.23 44.96
N ASN A 678 14.67 6.19 45.76
CA ASN A 678 15.34 7.39 45.27
C ASN A 678 16.73 7.05 44.73
N ALA A 679 17.49 6.23 45.47
CA ALA A 679 18.79 5.72 45.04
C ALA A 679 18.69 4.91 43.73
N PHE A 680 17.66 4.08 43.60
CA PHE A 680 17.40 3.30 42.39
C PHE A 680 17.04 4.20 41.21
N ARG A 681 16.14 5.18 41.40
CA ARG A 681 15.75 6.11 40.33
C ARG A 681 16.93 6.91 39.80
N GLU A 682 17.82 7.36 40.68
CA GLU A 682 19.04 8.09 40.32
C GLU A 682 19.97 7.21 39.47
N GLN A 683 20.33 6.01 39.96
CA GLN A 683 21.21 5.09 39.23
C GLN A 683 20.58 4.63 37.91
N PHE A 684 19.28 4.33 37.91
CA PHE A 684 18.53 3.96 36.72
C PHE A 684 18.59 5.05 35.64
N SER A 685 18.38 6.32 36.02
CA SER A 685 18.44 7.44 35.08
C SER A 685 19.83 7.59 34.47
N LYS A 686 20.88 7.40 35.28
CA LYS A 686 22.28 7.42 34.82
C LYS A 686 22.59 6.31 33.83
N TYR A 687 22.26 5.05 34.17
CA TYR A 687 22.51 3.92 33.28
C TYR A 687 21.63 3.94 32.03
N LEU A 688 20.40 4.46 32.13
CA LEU A 688 19.54 4.62 30.97
C LEU A 688 20.14 5.64 29.99
N ALA A 689 20.71 6.74 30.46
CA ALA A 689 21.40 7.70 29.58
C ALA A 689 22.63 7.10 28.88
N GLN A 690 23.30 6.13 29.53
CA GLN A 690 24.44 5.41 28.96
C GLN A 690 24.03 4.42 27.87
N HIS A 691 22.94 3.67 28.09
CA HIS A 691 22.49 2.60 27.18
C HIS A 691 21.52 3.07 26.09
N ALA A 692 20.81 4.18 26.30
CA ALA A 692 19.81 4.66 25.35
C ALA A 692 20.45 5.03 24.01
N PRO A 693 19.91 4.53 22.88
CA PRO A 693 20.39 4.90 21.55
C PRO A 693 20.09 6.37 21.27
N ASN A 694 21.00 7.02 20.54
CA ASN A 694 20.75 8.35 20.01
C ASN A 694 20.03 8.22 18.67
N ALA A 695 18.90 8.88 18.48
CA ALA A 695 18.17 8.86 17.21
C ALA A 695 17.74 10.29 16.84
N SER A 696 17.92 10.63 15.56
CA SER A 696 17.49 11.92 15.01
C SER A 696 16.52 11.65 13.87
N ILE A 697 15.32 12.22 13.97
CA ILE A 697 14.25 12.08 12.98
C ILE A 697 13.99 13.43 12.33
N TYR A 698 14.01 13.47 11.00
CA TYR A 698 13.61 14.65 10.24
C TYR A 698 12.11 14.60 9.95
N LEU A 699 11.38 15.64 10.29
CA LEU A 699 9.96 15.80 10.05
C LEU A 699 9.77 16.58 8.74
N ASP A 700 10.04 15.91 7.63
CA ASP A 700 10.08 16.51 6.28
C ASP A 700 9.23 15.75 5.24
N ASN A 701 8.42 14.80 5.71
CA ASN A 701 7.62 13.84 4.96
C ASN A 701 8.39 12.70 4.28
N GLU A 702 9.73 12.70 4.29
CA GLU A 702 10.55 11.60 3.75
C GLU A 702 10.94 10.60 4.84
N ASP A 703 11.44 11.11 5.97
CA ASP A 703 11.72 10.31 7.16
C ASP A 703 10.46 10.24 8.05
N GLY A 704 10.24 11.23 8.91
CA GLY A 704 8.98 11.43 9.64
C GLY A 704 8.02 12.36 8.90
N CYS A 705 6.76 12.39 9.32
CA CYS A 705 5.81 13.34 8.72
C CYS A 705 6.11 14.76 9.18
N ALA A 706 5.98 15.73 8.28
CA ALA A 706 6.16 17.13 8.63
C ALA A 706 5.05 17.63 9.59
N PRO A 707 5.34 18.59 10.48
CA PRO A 707 4.37 19.09 11.46
C PRO A 707 3.13 19.68 10.78
N ALA A 708 1.95 19.10 11.03
CA ALA A 708 0.69 19.54 10.42
C ALA A 708 0.06 20.76 11.12
N THR A 709 -0.95 21.37 10.49
CA THR A 709 -1.74 22.45 11.07
C THR A 709 -3.24 22.16 10.96
N VAL A 710 -3.99 22.36 12.04
CA VAL A 710 -5.46 22.21 12.04
C VAL A 710 -6.13 23.55 11.75
N TYR A 711 -6.99 23.57 10.74
CA TYR A 711 -7.91 24.67 10.43
C TYR A 711 -9.30 24.29 10.94
N ARG A 712 -9.81 25.06 11.90
CA ARG A 712 -11.09 24.79 12.56
C ARG A 712 -12.18 25.66 11.97
N ASN A 713 -13.34 25.05 11.75
CA ASN A 713 -14.51 25.71 11.19
C ASN A 713 -14.20 26.52 9.91
N PRO A 714 -13.64 25.90 8.85
CA PRO A 714 -13.42 26.59 7.58
C PRO A 714 -14.76 26.75 6.83
N ALA A 715 -15.86 27.10 7.51
CA ALA A 715 -17.23 27.10 6.97
C ALA A 715 -17.43 28.08 5.80
N ALA A 716 -16.47 28.98 5.56
CA ALA A 716 -16.39 29.81 4.37
C ALA A 716 -15.57 29.18 3.21
N GLU A 717 -14.86 28.08 3.45
CA GLU A 717 -13.99 27.40 2.50
C GLU A 717 -14.41 25.97 2.16
N VAL A 718 -15.21 25.29 3.00
CA VAL A 718 -15.67 23.92 2.72
C VAL A 718 -17.18 23.82 2.93
N MET A 719 -17.88 23.22 1.97
CA MET A 719 -19.31 22.96 2.07
C MET A 719 -19.67 21.50 1.86
N TYR A 720 -20.56 21.00 2.71
CA TYR A 720 -21.23 19.72 2.51
C TYR A 720 -22.58 19.93 1.84
N MET A 721 -22.80 19.30 0.69
CA MET A 721 -24.10 19.25 0.02
C MET A 721 -24.59 17.79 -0.02
N ARG A 722 -25.80 17.57 0.47
CA ARG A 722 -26.53 16.32 0.28
C ARG A 722 -27.65 16.54 -0.72
N VAL A 723 -27.60 15.84 -1.84
CA VAL A 723 -28.62 15.89 -2.88
C VAL A 723 -29.65 14.79 -2.60
N THR A 724 -30.93 15.13 -2.61
CA THR A 724 -32.04 14.21 -2.30
C THR A 724 -33.10 14.25 -3.41
N ASN A 725 -34.21 13.52 -3.23
CA ASN A 725 -35.35 13.62 -4.16
C ASN A 725 -36.12 14.96 -4.07
N ASP A 726 -35.84 15.81 -3.08
CA ASP A 726 -36.42 17.15 -2.97
C ASP A 726 -35.65 18.15 -3.85
N LEU A 727 -36.15 18.35 -5.07
CA LEU A 727 -35.54 19.26 -6.06
C LEU A 727 -35.46 20.72 -5.57
N ALA A 728 -36.40 21.17 -4.73
CA ALA A 728 -36.40 22.54 -4.22
C ALA A 728 -35.35 22.72 -3.12
N ALA A 729 -35.18 21.74 -2.23
CA ALA A 729 -34.10 21.74 -1.24
C ALA A 729 -32.71 21.66 -1.89
N ASN A 730 -32.58 20.82 -2.93
CA ASN A 730 -31.36 20.74 -3.72
C ASN A 730 -31.02 22.09 -4.34
N GLN A 731 -32.01 22.75 -4.99
CA GLN A 731 -31.81 24.05 -5.63
C GLN A 731 -31.32 25.10 -4.62
N ARG A 732 -31.95 25.18 -3.44
CA ARG A 732 -31.51 26.10 -2.37
C ARG A 732 -30.06 25.86 -1.97
N THR A 733 -29.64 24.61 -1.87
CA THR A 733 -28.26 24.25 -1.49
C THR A 733 -27.26 24.53 -2.60
N MET A 734 -27.64 24.27 -3.86
CA MET A 734 -26.85 24.63 -5.04
C MET A 734 -26.66 26.14 -5.17
N ASP A 735 -27.72 26.94 -4.94
CA ASP A 735 -27.65 28.40 -4.95
C ASP A 735 -26.80 28.94 -3.81
N ASP A 736 -26.90 28.34 -2.62
CA ASP A 736 -26.02 28.66 -1.49
C ASP A 736 -24.55 28.35 -1.82
N THR A 737 -24.28 27.23 -2.50
CA THR A 737 -22.92 26.86 -2.95
C THR A 737 -22.35 27.89 -3.92
N LYS A 738 -23.16 28.35 -4.89
CA LYS A 738 -22.77 29.43 -5.82
C LYS A 738 -22.53 30.75 -5.10
N ARG A 739 -23.38 31.10 -4.14
CA ARG A 739 -23.30 32.35 -3.38
C ARG A 739 -22.10 32.41 -2.43
N ARG A 740 -21.86 31.34 -1.68
CA ARG A 740 -20.76 31.28 -0.69
C ARG A 740 -19.40 31.09 -1.34
N ASP A 741 -19.38 30.42 -2.50
CA ASP A 741 -18.17 30.21 -3.28
C ASP A 741 -17.02 29.61 -2.44
N PRO A 742 -17.22 28.41 -1.86
CA PRO A 742 -16.22 27.76 -1.00
C PRO A 742 -14.93 27.43 -1.77
N LEU A 743 -13.84 27.05 -1.11
CA LEU A 743 -12.66 26.49 -1.77
C LEU A 743 -12.95 25.07 -2.29
N TYR A 744 -13.60 24.25 -1.44
CA TYR A 744 -14.02 22.89 -1.76
C TYR A 744 -15.49 22.68 -1.42
N PHE A 745 -16.15 21.77 -2.12
CA PHE A 745 -17.40 21.20 -1.63
C PHE A 745 -17.49 19.73 -2.03
N ASN A 746 -18.35 18.98 -1.37
CA ASN A 746 -18.73 17.64 -1.83
C ASN A 746 -20.22 17.59 -2.14
N ALA A 747 -20.61 16.69 -3.04
CA ALA A 747 -22.00 16.49 -3.43
C ALA A 747 -22.39 15.03 -3.26
N ASN A 748 -22.86 14.68 -2.06
CA ASN A 748 -23.24 13.30 -1.77
C ASN A 748 -24.62 12.97 -2.36
N ALA A 749 -24.69 11.87 -3.12
CA ALA A 749 -25.93 11.38 -3.71
C ALA A 749 -26.76 10.61 -2.68
N GLY A 750 -27.96 11.11 -2.39
CA GLY A 750 -28.97 10.48 -1.53
C GLY A 750 -30.36 10.53 -2.17
N PHE A 751 -30.43 10.28 -3.47
CA PHE A 751 -31.62 10.38 -4.31
C PHE A 751 -31.79 9.12 -5.17
N THR A 752 -33.05 8.73 -5.40
CA THR A 752 -33.43 7.61 -6.25
C THR A 752 -33.95 8.06 -7.62
N THR A 753 -34.36 9.32 -7.79
CA THR A 753 -35.10 9.77 -8.97
C THR A 753 -34.19 10.26 -10.12
N PRO A 754 -34.54 10.00 -11.39
CA PRO A 754 -33.82 10.54 -12.55
C PRO A 754 -33.77 12.07 -12.59
N GLU A 755 -34.81 12.75 -12.09
CA GLU A 755 -34.91 14.21 -12.08
C GLU A 755 -33.86 14.85 -11.16
N ALA A 756 -33.66 14.27 -9.97
CA ALA A 756 -32.62 14.73 -9.04
C ALA A 756 -31.21 14.48 -9.59
N ALA A 757 -30.99 13.32 -10.22
CA ALA A 757 -29.74 12.99 -10.90
C ALA A 757 -29.41 14.00 -12.01
N GLU A 758 -30.42 14.34 -12.82
CA GLU A 758 -30.27 15.34 -13.88
C GLU A 758 -30.06 16.75 -13.32
N GLN A 759 -30.75 17.15 -12.24
CA GLN A 759 -30.50 18.45 -11.58
C GLN A 759 -29.04 18.58 -11.13
N LEU A 760 -28.48 17.55 -10.50
CA LEU A 760 -27.08 17.51 -10.08
C LEU A 760 -26.13 17.60 -11.29
N ARG A 761 -26.36 16.80 -12.35
CA ARG A 761 -25.54 16.85 -13.57
C ARG A 761 -25.54 18.23 -14.22
N ARG A 762 -26.69 18.90 -14.30
CA ARG A 762 -26.77 20.27 -14.83
C ARG A 762 -25.97 21.25 -13.98
N PHE A 763 -26.14 21.20 -12.65
CA PHE A 763 -25.38 22.05 -11.74
C PHE A 763 -23.86 21.87 -11.92
N MET A 764 -23.38 20.63 -12.01
CA MET A 764 -21.96 20.34 -12.20
C MET A 764 -21.45 20.76 -13.57
N ARG A 765 -22.23 20.54 -14.63
CA ARG A 765 -21.89 20.96 -15.99
C ARG A 765 -21.77 22.47 -16.12
N ASP A 766 -22.68 23.22 -15.49
CA ASP A 766 -22.64 24.69 -15.50
C ASP A 766 -21.41 25.22 -14.76
N LYS A 767 -20.99 24.52 -13.70
CA LYS A 767 -19.87 24.91 -12.84
C LYS A 767 -18.50 24.55 -13.45
N TYR A 768 -18.45 23.41 -14.13
CA TYR A 768 -17.24 22.85 -14.74
C TYR A 768 -17.49 22.57 -16.24
N PRO A 769 -17.68 23.62 -17.05
CA PRO A 769 -18.03 23.45 -18.47
C PRO A 769 -16.87 22.91 -19.31
N THR A 770 -15.62 23.18 -18.90
CA THR A 770 -14.41 22.78 -19.63
C THR A 770 -14.21 21.28 -19.54
N ALA A 771 -14.23 20.60 -20.68
CA ALA A 771 -13.95 19.17 -20.74
C ALA A 771 -12.47 18.87 -20.45
N VAL A 772 -12.21 17.79 -19.73
CA VAL A 772 -10.86 17.21 -19.64
C VAL A 772 -10.45 16.73 -21.03
N TYR A 773 -9.16 16.84 -21.37
CA TYR A 773 -8.62 16.36 -22.65
C TYR A 773 -9.06 14.93 -22.98
N LEU A 774 -9.07 14.08 -21.96
CA LEU A 774 -9.41 12.66 -22.03
C LEU A 774 -10.89 12.36 -22.21
N GLU A 775 -11.78 13.35 -22.28
CA GLU A 775 -13.20 13.05 -22.49
C GLU A 775 -13.50 12.64 -23.93
N ALA A 776 -14.36 11.64 -24.07
CA ALA A 776 -14.93 11.26 -25.35
C ALA A 776 -15.71 12.45 -25.96
N GLY A 777 -15.36 12.87 -27.17
CA GLY A 777 -15.98 14.02 -27.85
C GLY A 777 -17.15 13.62 -28.75
N SER A 778 -18.07 14.58 -29.03
CA SER A 778 -19.07 14.48 -30.11
C SER A 778 -18.70 15.25 -31.38
N GLU A 779 -17.58 15.98 -31.40
CA GLU A 779 -17.13 16.74 -32.58
C GLU A 779 -15.68 16.43 -32.93
N GLY A 780 -15.49 16.09 -34.21
CA GLY A 780 -14.30 15.44 -34.74
C GLY A 780 -13.01 16.22 -34.54
N ARG A 781 -12.00 15.52 -34.02
CA ARG A 781 -10.55 15.67 -34.29
C ARG A 781 -9.83 14.66 -33.41
N GLY A 782 -9.56 13.51 -34.00
CA GLY A 782 -9.09 12.30 -33.34
C GLY A 782 -9.02 11.10 -34.28
N SER A 783 -9.71 11.11 -35.43
CA SER A 783 -9.84 9.96 -36.34
C SER A 783 -8.54 9.22 -36.68
N ALA A 784 -7.40 9.92 -36.75
CA ALA A 784 -6.10 9.29 -36.95
C ALA A 784 -5.59 8.55 -35.69
N MET A 785 -5.74 9.14 -34.49
CA MET A 785 -5.43 8.47 -33.22
C MET A 785 -6.43 7.35 -32.94
N ASP A 786 -7.72 7.58 -33.20
CA ASP A 786 -8.78 6.59 -33.04
C ASP A 786 -8.59 5.43 -34.00
N GLY A 787 -8.21 5.72 -35.25
CA GLY A 787 -7.84 4.73 -36.26
C GLY A 787 -6.61 3.93 -35.84
N LEU A 788 -5.53 4.61 -35.46
CA LEU A 788 -4.31 3.97 -34.94
C LEU A 788 -4.61 3.09 -33.72
N PHE A 789 -5.39 3.61 -32.76
CA PHE A 789 -5.79 2.89 -31.57
C PHE A 789 -6.64 1.67 -31.93
N GLY A 790 -7.61 1.80 -32.83
CA GLY A 790 -8.43 0.70 -33.31
C GLY A 790 -7.59 -0.39 -33.98
N GLU A 791 -6.63 0.00 -34.84
CA GLU A 791 -5.68 -0.92 -35.47
C GLU A 791 -4.80 -1.62 -34.44
N LEU A 792 -4.25 -0.88 -33.46
CA LEU A 792 -3.48 -1.45 -32.36
C LEU A 792 -4.32 -2.43 -31.53
N MET A 793 -5.55 -2.08 -31.16
CA MET A 793 -6.45 -2.93 -30.38
C MET A 793 -6.91 -4.17 -31.14
N ALA A 794 -6.80 -4.20 -32.47
CA ALA A 794 -7.06 -5.38 -33.31
C ALA A 794 -5.87 -6.35 -33.35
N LEU A 795 -4.68 -5.93 -32.92
CA LEU A 795 -3.50 -6.79 -32.91
C LEU A 795 -3.63 -7.95 -31.89
N PRO A 796 -2.95 -9.08 -32.14
CA PRO A 796 -2.94 -10.20 -31.21
C PRO A 796 -2.25 -9.85 -29.89
N VAL A 797 -2.75 -10.42 -28.79
CA VAL A 797 -2.10 -10.42 -27.48
C VAL A 797 -1.55 -11.82 -27.22
N VAL A 798 -0.26 -11.91 -26.88
CA VAL A 798 0.41 -13.14 -26.48
C VAL A 798 0.63 -13.09 -24.96
N GLY A 799 -0.14 -13.89 -24.22
CA GLY A 799 0.09 -14.12 -22.81
C GLY A 799 1.11 -15.24 -22.60
N VAL A 800 1.96 -15.12 -21.58
CA VAL A 800 2.83 -16.21 -21.15
C VAL A 800 2.67 -16.42 -19.66
N VAL A 801 2.40 -17.65 -19.23
CA VAL A 801 2.26 -18.05 -17.83
C VAL A 801 3.09 -19.29 -17.55
N SER A 802 3.49 -19.50 -16.30
CA SER A 802 4.24 -20.73 -15.93
C SER A 802 3.33 -21.90 -15.58
N ASP A 803 2.05 -21.63 -15.28
CA ASP A 803 1.11 -22.63 -14.77
C ASP A 803 -0.27 -22.41 -15.40
N GLU A 804 -1.00 -23.51 -15.70
CA GLU A 804 -2.34 -23.44 -16.32
C GLU A 804 -3.33 -22.63 -15.48
N GLU A 805 -3.19 -22.65 -14.15
CA GLU A 805 -4.00 -21.86 -13.20
C GLU A 805 -3.91 -20.34 -13.45
N GLY A 806 -2.86 -19.86 -14.13
CA GLY A 806 -2.67 -18.44 -14.46
C GLY A 806 -3.40 -17.98 -15.73
N VAL A 807 -3.87 -18.89 -16.58
CA VAL A 807 -4.42 -18.54 -17.91
C VAL A 807 -5.71 -17.73 -17.78
N CYS A 808 -6.69 -18.22 -17.02
CA CYS A 808 -8.00 -17.58 -16.92
C CYS A 808 -7.93 -16.18 -16.30
N PRO A 809 -7.24 -15.98 -15.16
CA PRO A 809 -7.05 -14.64 -14.61
C PRO A 809 -6.33 -13.69 -15.55
N LEU A 810 -5.31 -14.17 -16.27
CA LEU A 810 -4.57 -13.34 -17.22
C LEU A 810 -5.48 -12.85 -18.33
N VAL A 811 -6.26 -13.76 -18.93
CA VAL A 811 -7.20 -13.42 -20.01
C VAL A 811 -8.25 -12.40 -19.54
N ARG A 812 -8.86 -12.60 -18.36
CA ARG A 812 -9.85 -11.64 -17.84
C ARG A 812 -9.25 -10.28 -17.49
N SER A 813 -8.00 -10.25 -17.02
CA SER A 813 -7.32 -9.00 -16.69
C SER A 813 -7.14 -8.06 -17.89
N LEU A 814 -7.14 -8.61 -19.11
CA LEU A 814 -7.02 -7.82 -20.35
C LEU A 814 -8.20 -6.85 -20.54
N ALA A 815 -9.37 -7.17 -19.96
CA ALA A 815 -10.52 -6.27 -20.00
C ALA A 815 -10.22 -4.93 -19.30
N LEU A 816 -9.52 -4.94 -18.15
CA LEU A 816 -9.07 -3.69 -17.54
C LEU A 816 -7.81 -3.15 -18.23
N ALA A 817 -6.84 -4.02 -18.55
CA ALA A 817 -5.56 -3.62 -19.11
C ALA A 817 -5.69 -2.82 -20.41
N PHE A 818 -6.65 -3.20 -21.26
CA PHE A 818 -6.97 -2.50 -22.51
C PHE A 818 -8.29 -1.73 -22.43
N ALA A 819 -8.77 -1.42 -21.22
CA ALA A 819 -10.00 -0.62 -21.00
C ALA A 819 -11.23 -1.12 -21.80
N GLY A 820 -11.32 -2.45 -22.01
CA GLY A 820 -12.41 -3.08 -22.76
C GLY A 820 -12.35 -2.87 -24.27
N HIS A 821 -11.26 -2.33 -24.82
CA HIS A 821 -11.14 -1.99 -26.25
C HIS A 821 -10.45 -3.05 -27.11
N HIS A 822 -9.71 -4.01 -26.53
CA HIS A 822 -9.04 -5.05 -27.32
C HIS A 822 -10.03 -5.90 -28.12
N ARG A 823 -9.72 -6.17 -29.40
CA ARG A 823 -10.55 -6.92 -30.35
C ARG A 823 -9.81 -8.05 -31.05
N GLY A 824 -8.48 -8.12 -30.92
CA GLY A 824 -7.66 -9.16 -31.53
C GLY A 824 -7.82 -10.54 -30.87
N VAL A 825 -7.10 -11.52 -31.40
CA VAL A 825 -7.01 -12.86 -30.79
C VAL A 825 -6.06 -12.86 -29.60
N VAL A 826 -6.31 -13.73 -28.63
CA VAL A 826 -5.44 -13.95 -27.47
C VAL A 826 -4.82 -15.33 -27.56
N ARG A 827 -3.50 -15.41 -27.49
CA ARG A 827 -2.77 -16.68 -27.44
C ARG A 827 -2.04 -16.77 -26.12
N VAL A 828 -2.27 -17.82 -25.34
CA VAL A 828 -1.58 -18.02 -24.06
C VAL A 828 -0.66 -19.22 -24.14
N GLY A 829 0.64 -18.98 -23.99
CA GLY A 829 1.65 -20.03 -23.83
C GLY A 829 1.81 -20.40 -22.36
N VAL A 830 1.68 -21.69 -22.06
CA VAL A 830 1.93 -22.24 -20.71
C VAL A 830 3.30 -22.88 -20.70
N GLU A 831 4.25 -22.26 -20.00
CA GLU A 831 5.61 -22.74 -19.83
C GLU A 831 5.65 -23.82 -18.74
N GLN A 832 5.58 -25.08 -19.14
CA GLN A 832 5.61 -26.19 -18.19
C GLN A 832 6.99 -26.33 -17.55
N HIS A 833 7.05 -26.06 -16.25
CA HIS A 833 8.23 -26.34 -15.44
C HIS A 833 8.17 -27.79 -14.98
N GLY A 834 9.13 -28.63 -15.39
CA GLY A 834 9.25 -29.99 -14.86
C GLY A 834 9.33 -29.97 -13.33
N GLY A 835 8.37 -30.62 -12.64
CA GLY A 835 8.23 -30.55 -11.19
C GLY A 835 6.78 -30.69 -10.72
N ALA A 836 6.53 -30.31 -9.47
CA ALA A 836 5.20 -30.31 -8.85
C ALA A 836 4.35 -29.14 -9.40
N THR A 837 3.09 -29.40 -9.73
CA THR A 837 2.07 -28.39 -10.09
C THR A 837 1.85 -27.38 -8.96
N LEU A 838 1.26 -26.20 -9.24
CA LEU A 838 0.91 -25.24 -8.17
C LEU A 838 0.00 -25.85 -7.11
N ARG A 839 -0.96 -26.69 -7.50
CA ARG A 839 -1.77 -27.49 -6.56
C ARG A 839 -0.91 -28.36 -5.63
N GLU A 840 0.09 -29.05 -6.17
CA GLU A 840 1.01 -29.86 -5.36
C GLU A 840 1.94 -28.99 -4.50
N ALA A 841 2.38 -27.83 -5.01
CA ALA A 841 3.16 -26.86 -4.24
C ALA A 841 2.36 -26.29 -3.06
N ARG A 842 1.07 -25.94 -3.25
CA ARG A 842 0.15 -25.53 -2.17
C ARG A 842 0.06 -26.60 -1.09
N ALA A 843 -0.14 -27.86 -1.48
CA ALA A 843 -0.24 -28.98 -0.55
C ALA A 843 1.08 -29.22 0.20
N ALA A 844 2.22 -29.19 -0.50
CA ALA A 844 3.54 -29.40 0.09
C ALA A 844 3.91 -28.28 1.09
N LEU A 845 3.55 -27.04 0.76
CA LEU A 845 3.79 -25.87 1.59
C LEU A 845 2.73 -25.69 2.69
N ARG A 846 1.69 -26.54 2.71
CA ARG A 846 0.51 -26.42 3.61
C ARG A 846 -0.06 -25.01 3.58
N HIS A 847 -0.25 -24.47 2.39
CA HIS A 847 -0.80 -23.14 2.22
C HIS A 847 -2.22 -23.08 2.79
N ARG A 848 -2.47 -22.16 3.73
CA ARG A 848 -3.69 -22.13 4.55
C ARG A 848 -4.67 -21.03 4.18
N VAL A 849 -4.25 -20.09 3.34
CA VAL A 849 -5.03 -18.88 3.03
C VAL A 849 -5.54 -19.01 1.62
N VAL A 850 -6.86 -18.98 1.46
CA VAL A 850 -7.53 -19.18 0.17
C VAL A 850 -8.83 -18.41 0.20
N SER A 851 -9.18 -17.79 -0.92
CA SER A 851 -10.51 -17.23 -1.11
C SER A 851 -11.56 -18.34 -1.26
N ALA A 852 -12.62 -18.29 -0.46
CA ALA A 852 -13.80 -19.14 -0.66
C ALA A 852 -14.89 -18.42 -1.46
N MET A 853 -14.58 -17.27 -2.07
CA MET A 853 -15.53 -16.59 -2.93
C MET A 853 -15.88 -17.49 -4.12
N PRO A 854 -17.17 -17.78 -4.37
CA PRO A 854 -17.55 -18.47 -5.58
C PRO A 854 -17.22 -17.55 -6.76
N ALA A 855 -16.48 -18.05 -7.75
CA ALA A 855 -16.17 -17.32 -8.98
C ALA A 855 -16.31 -18.25 -10.20
N PRO A 856 -16.95 -17.79 -11.29
CA PRO A 856 -16.97 -18.50 -12.57
C PRO A 856 -15.56 -18.82 -13.08
N ALA A 857 -15.29 -20.08 -13.42
CA ALA A 857 -14.08 -20.49 -14.14
C ALA A 857 -14.22 -20.20 -15.64
N CYS A 858 -13.11 -20.02 -16.36
CA CYS A 858 -13.16 -19.67 -17.77
C CYS A 858 -13.59 -20.83 -18.67
N VAL A 859 -14.47 -20.51 -19.62
CA VAL A 859 -14.69 -21.32 -20.83
C VAL A 859 -14.43 -20.41 -22.01
N TYR A 860 -13.36 -20.68 -22.74
CA TYR A 860 -12.87 -19.77 -23.77
C TYR A 860 -13.71 -19.78 -25.06
N SER A 861 -13.78 -18.63 -25.71
CA SER A 861 -14.27 -18.50 -27.09
C SER A 861 -13.19 -18.92 -28.08
N GLU A 862 -13.54 -18.99 -29.37
CA GLU A 862 -12.61 -19.22 -30.47
C GLU A 862 -11.51 -18.15 -30.62
N ARG A 863 -11.65 -16.98 -29.97
CA ARG A 863 -10.64 -15.92 -29.97
C ARG A 863 -9.47 -16.20 -29.04
N VAL A 864 -9.60 -17.15 -28.12
CA VAL A 864 -8.56 -17.48 -27.14
C VAL A 864 -8.05 -18.89 -27.38
N SER A 865 -6.75 -19.02 -27.62
CA SER A 865 -6.10 -20.33 -27.77
C SER A 865 -5.02 -20.51 -26.70
N VAL A 866 -4.99 -21.68 -26.07
CA VAL A 866 -3.99 -22.04 -25.06
C VAL A 866 -3.10 -23.14 -25.61
N GLY A 867 -1.78 -22.99 -25.49
CA GLY A 867 -0.79 -23.95 -25.95
C GLY A 867 0.41 -24.05 -25.02
N ALA A 868 1.31 -24.99 -25.28
CA ALA A 868 2.55 -25.13 -24.52
C ALA A 868 3.61 -24.13 -25.01
N ALA A 869 4.39 -23.58 -24.07
CA ALA A 869 5.61 -22.83 -24.34
C ALA A 869 6.84 -23.63 -23.86
N ALA A 870 7.97 -23.50 -24.55
CA ALA A 870 9.18 -24.19 -24.14
C ALA A 870 9.79 -23.51 -22.91
N ARG A 871 10.41 -24.31 -22.04
CA ARG A 871 11.04 -23.80 -20.82
C ARG A 871 12.27 -22.95 -21.14
N GLY A 872 12.37 -21.80 -20.46
CA GLY A 872 13.49 -20.86 -20.58
C GLY A 872 13.46 -20.05 -21.87
N GLU A 873 12.35 -20.13 -22.61
CA GLU A 873 12.21 -19.45 -23.87
C GLU A 873 11.98 -17.95 -23.67
N ASP A 874 12.55 -17.11 -24.53
CA ASP A 874 12.32 -15.68 -24.45
C ASP A 874 10.91 -15.30 -24.90
N ALA A 875 10.31 -14.30 -24.25
CA ALA A 875 8.96 -13.86 -24.57
C ALA A 875 8.84 -13.38 -26.02
N ALA A 876 9.92 -12.85 -26.62
CA ALA A 876 9.94 -12.47 -28.03
C ALA A 876 9.98 -13.67 -28.97
N ASP A 877 10.63 -14.78 -28.60
CA ASP A 877 10.61 -16.03 -29.37
C ASP A 877 9.19 -16.62 -29.42
N ILE A 878 8.53 -16.67 -28.24
CA ILE A 878 7.14 -17.12 -28.13
C ILE A 878 6.24 -16.24 -28.98
N ALA A 879 6.39 -14.91 -28.88
CA ALA A 879 5.62 -13.97 -29.67
C ALA A 879 5.87 -14.13 -31.17
N ARG A 880 7.12 -14.33 -31.61
CA ARG A 880 7.47 -14.58 -33.01
C ARG A 880 6.72 -15.77 -33.59
N ARG A 881 6.68 -16.89 -32.86
CA ARG A 881 5.92 -18.07 -33.29
C ARG A 881 4.42 -17.84 -33.26
N ALA A 882 3.92 -17.19 -32.21
CA ALA A 882 2.49 -16.99 -31.99
C ALA A 882 1.86 -15.97 -32.95
N ILE A 883 2.62 -14.98 -33.40
CA ILE A 883 2.14 -13.90 -34.28
C ILE A 883 2.35 -14.27 -35.76
N GLY A 884 3.31 -15.13 -36.07
CA GLY A 884 3.60 -15.59 -37.43
C GLY A 884 4.23 -14.51 -38.32
N GLY A 885 4.88 -14.91 -39.41
CA GLY A 885 5.63 -14.01 -40.29
C GLY A 885 4.78 -13.00 -41.09
N ALA A 886 3.47 -13.19 -41.21
CA ALA A 886 2.62 -12.52 -42.20
C ALA A 886 1.36 -11.82 -41.65
N GLY A 887 1.31 -11.42 -40.37
CA GLY A 887 0.28 -10.50 -39.88
C GLY A 887 0.61 -9.05 -40.21
N ALA A 888 -0.34 -8.26 -40.75
CA ALA A 888 -0.15 -6.82 -40.93
C ALA A 888 0.15 -6.17 -39.58
N GLY A 889 1.29 -5.49 -39.47
CA GLY A 889 1.67 -4.72 -38.29
C GLY A 889 1.26 -3.26 -38.43
N VAL A 890 1.06 -2.59 -37.30
CA VAL A 890 0.66 -1.19 -37.23
C VAL A 890 1.89 -0.31 -37.10
N VAL A 891 2.09 0.62 -38.02
CA VAL A 891 3.24 1.52 -37.98
C VAL A 891 2.91 2.72 -37.10
N LEU A 892 3.71 2.94 -36.07
CA LEU A 892 3.57 4.10 -35.20
C LEU A 892 3.96 5.38 -35.97
N PRO A 893 3.10 6.42 -35.97
CA PRO A 893 3.39 7.67 -36.67
C PRO A 893 4.59 8.39 -36.05
N SER A 894 5.14 9.36 -36.80
CA SER A 894 6.24 10.22 -36.33
C SER A 894 5.93 11.01 -35.06
N THR A 895 4.64 11.19 -34.76
CA THR A 895 4.16 11.84 -33.54
C THR A 895 4.29 10.99 -32.28
N CYS A 896 4.68 9.70 -32.39
CA CYS A 896 4.84 8.76 -31.27
C CYS A 896 6.24 8.74 -30.64
N GLY A 897 6.98 9.85 -30.71
CA GLY A 897 8.28 10.01 -30.05
C GLY A 897 9.29 8.89 -30.39
N GLY A 898 9.93 8.31 -29.37
CA GLY A 898 10.95 7.27 -29.53
C GLY A 898 10.45 5.94 -30.13
N GLY A 899 9.13 5.77 -30.29
CA GLY A 899 8.52 4.65 -31.01
C GLY A 899 8.20 4.93 -32.48
N ALA A 900 8.45 6.14 -32.97
CA ALA A 900 8.14 6.55 -34.33
C ALA A 900 8.75 5.60 -35.38
N GLY A 901 7.93 5.18 -36.35
CA GLY A 901 8.35 4.29 -37.44
C GLY A 901 8.45 2.81 -37.08
N LEU A 902 8.31 2.45 -35.79
CA LEU A 902 8.22 1.04 -35.39
C LEU A 902 6.91 0.43 -35.89
N ARG A 903 6.99 -0.78 -36.42
CA ARG A 903 5.85 -1.58 -36.84
C ARG A 903 5.49 -2.57 -35.74
N VAL A 904 4.43 -2.26 -35.00
CA VAL A 904 3.92 -3.10 -33.91
C VAL A 904 3.17 -4.30 -34.47
N ARG A 905 3.60 -5.49 -34.10
CA ARG A 905 3.04 -6.78 -34.56
C ARG A 905 2.06 -7.39 -33.56
N GLY A 906 2.09 -6.94 -32.30
CA GLY A 906 1.25 -7.43 -31.22
C GLY A 906 1.75 -7.00 -29.85
N PHE A 907 0.99 -7.40 -28.83
CA PHE A 907 1.33 -7.19 -27.43
C PHE A 907 1.75 -8.49 -26.78
N VAL A 908 2.64 -8.43 -25.81
CA VAL A 908 3.04 -9.57 -25.00
C VAL A 908 2.86 -9.22 -23.53
N VAL A 909 2.10 -10.06 -22.81
CA VAL A 909 1.98 -9.99 -21.35
C VAL A 909 2.71 -11.19 -20.77
N ASP A 910 3.94 -10.96 -20.31
CA ASP A 910 4.77 -11.99 -19.69
C ASP A 910 4.48 -12.05 -18.19
N ALA A 911 3.56 -12.94 -17.84
CA ALA A 911 3.05 -13.19 -16.50
C ALA A 911 3.65 -14.45 -15.87
N ARG A 912 4.84 -14.87 -16.31
CA ARG A 912 5.54 -16.02 -15.75
C ARG A 912 5.86 -15.85 -14.27
N THR A 913 5.82 -16.98 -13.56
CA THR A 913 6.07 -17.12 -12.14
C THR A 913 7.56 -16.92 -11.82
N PRO A 914 7.95 -15.88 -11.06
CA PRO A 914 9.34 -15.69 -10.66
C PRO A 914 9.84 -16.85 -9.81
N GLY A 915 11.03 -17.37 -10.13
CA GLY A 915 11.65 -18.45 -9.36
C GLY A 915 10.91 -19.78 -9.43
N ALA A 916 10.12 -20.03 -10.48
CA ALA A 916 9.54 -21.34 -10.74
C ALA A 916 10.64 -22.42 -10.92
N PRO A 917 10.48 -23.62 -10.33
CA PRO A 917 9.31 -24.10 -9.58
C PRO A 917 9.18 -23.47 -8.19
N VAL A 918 7.95 -23.24 -7.75
CA VAL A 918 7.61 -22.60 -6.46
C VAL A 918 8.02 -23.50 -5.29
N ARG A 919 8.90 -23.00 -4.42
CA ARG A 919 9.50 -23.77 -3.29
C ARG A 919 9.30 -23.16 -1.90
N SER A 920 8.60 -22.04 -1.79
CA SER A 920 8.34 -21.37 -0.51
C SER A 920 6.94 -20.77 -0.47
N ALA A 921 6.38 -20.61 0.73
CA ALA A 921 5.07 -19.97 0.91
C ALA A 921 5.07 -18.49 0.43
N ALA A 922 6.23 -17.83 0.43
CA ALA A 922 6.36 -16.49 -0.14
C ALA A 922 6.26 -16.52 -1.66
N ALA A 923 7.07 -17.36 -2.32
CA ALA A 923 7.03 -17.54 -3.76
C ALA A 923 5.65 -18.02 -4.24
N LEU A 924 4.93 -18.79 -3.43
CA LEU A 924 3.59 -19.26 -3.76
C LEU A 924 2.56 -18.13 -3.83
N ARG A 925 2.61 -17.13 -2.95
CA ARG A 925 1.69 -15.97 -3.01
C ARG A 925 1.91 -15.09 -4.23
N ASP A 926 3.13 -15.12 -4.73
CA ASP A 926 3.56 -14.43 -5.93
C ASP A 926 3.60 -15.36 -7.15
N ALA A 927 3.01 -16.56 -7.05
CA ALA A 927 3.11 -17.57 -8.10
C ALA A 927 2.41 -17.07 -9.36
N LEU A 928 1.13 -16.75 -9.23
CA LEU A 928 0.36 -16.17 -10.30
C LEU A 928 0.40 -14.65 -10.18
N ALA A 929 0.45 -13.96 -11.31
CA ALA A 929 0.32 -12.51 -11.31
C ALA A 929 -0.36 -12.06 -12.60
N VAL A 930 -1.21 -11.04 -12.50
CA VAL A 930 -1.91 -10.48 -13.66
C VAL A 930 -1.92 -8.96 -13.61
N PRO A 931 -1.88 -8.27 -14.76
CA PRO A 931 -2.07 -6.83 -14.81
C PRO A 931 -3.34 -6.37 -14.10
N ALA A 932 -3.25 -5.26 -13.39
CA ALA A 932 -4.31 -4.76 -12.53
C ALA A 932 -4.49 -3.25 -12.68
N GLN A 933 -4.19 -2.72 -13.86
CA GLN A 933 -4.43 -1.33 -14.20
C GLN A 933 -4.69 -1.18 -15.71
N THR A 934 -5.27 -0.06 -16.10
CA THR A 934 -5.26 0.39 -17.50
C THR A 934 -3.82 0.63 -17.96
N LEU A 935 -3.43 -0.03 -19.05
CA LEU A 935 -2.13 0.13 -19.69
C LEU A 935 -2.20 1.22 -20.77
N SER A 936 -1.07 1.85 -21.00
CA SER A 936 -0.82 2.84 -22.05
C SER A 936 0.43 2.44 -22.84
N LEU A 937 0.67 3.08 -23.98
CA LEU A 937 1.77 2.74 -24.87
C LEU A 937 3.14 2.79 -24.17
N GLU A 938 3.35 3.78 -23.28
CA GLU A 938 4.57 3.97 -22.47
C GLU A 938 4.84 2.84 -21.46
N ASP A 939 3.81 2.08 -21.08
CA ASP A 939 3.96 0.97 -20.14
C ASP A 939 4.66 -0.24 -20.79
N PHE A 940 4.71 -0.30 -22.12
CA PHE A 940 5.34 -1.40 -22.86
C PHE A 940 6.78 -1.08 -23.28
N ARG A 941 7.64 -2.10 -23.32
CA ARG A 941 8.93 -2.00 -24.05
C ARG A 941 8.75 -2.57 -25.45
N ALA A 942 9.37 -1.94 -26.44
CA ALA A 942 9.44 -2.50 -27.78
C ALA A 942 10.53 -3.58 -27.84
N VAL A 943 10.22 -4.74 -28.41
CA VAL A 943 11.18 -5.84 -28.64
C VAL A 943 11.10 -6.29 -30.08
N ALA A 944 12.24 -6.35 -30.76
CA ALA A 944 12.30 -6.78 -32.15
C ALA A 944 11.88 -8.25 -32.33
N VAL A 945 11.03 -8.49 -33.32
CA VAL A 945 10.47 -9.82 -33.65
C VAL A 945 10.44 -10.13 -35.14
N GLY A 946 10.64 -9.16 -36.03
CA GLY A 946 10.65 -9.42 -37.46
C GLY A 946 12.06 -9.56 -38.04
N PRO A 947 12.16 -9.88 -39.34
CA PRO A 947 13.42 -9.83 -40.08
C PRO A 947 13.96 -8.40 -40.21
N SER A 948 13.09 -7.39 -40.11
CA SER A 948 13.46 -5.98 -39.97
C SER A 948 13.60 -5.61 -38.50
N ALA A 949 14.63 -4.83 -38.16
CA ALA A 949 14.80 -4.28 -36.81
C ALA A 949 13.64 -3.36 -36.38
N GLY A 950 12.84 -2.86 -37.33
CA GLY A 950 11.66 -2.04 -37.05
C GLY A 950 10.37 -2.83 -36.74
N ASP A 951 10.35 -4.15 -36.95
CA ASP A 951 9.22 -5.00 -36.59
C ASP A 951 9.32 -5.40 -35.11
N VAL A 952 8.37 -4.92 -34.29
CA VAL A 952 8.42 -5.07 -32.83
C VAL A 952 7.13 -5.64 -32.25
N VAL A 953 7.24 -6.27 -31.08
CA VAL A 953 6.12 -6.46 -30.15
C VAL A 953 6.28 -5.55 -28.95
N LEU A 954 5.15 -5.19 -28.36
CA LEU A 954 5.08 -4.39 -27.15
C LEU A 954 4.95 -5.31 -25.95
N VAL A 955 6.01 -5.43 -25.16
CA VAL A 955 6.09 -6.37 -24.03
C VAL A 955 5.90 -5.63 -22.71
N VAL A 956 5.04 -6.19 -21.85
CA VAL A 956 4.97 -5.88 -20.43
C VAL A 956 5.20 -7.17 -19.65
N SER A 957 6.24 -7.19 -18.83
CA SER A 957 6.52 -8.26 -17.87
C SER A 957 6.37 -7.76 -16.44
N ARG A 958 6.45 -8.66 -15.46
CA ARG A 958 6.55 -8.27 -14.04
C ARG A 958 7.76 -7.39 -13.74
N ALA A 959 8.91 -7.66 -14.37
CA ALA A 959 10.11 -6.84 -14.19
C ALA A 959 9.92 -5.44 -14.79
N ASP A 960 9.30 -5.35 -15.96
CA ASP A 960 8.92 -4.06 -16.56
C ASP A 960 7.92 -3.32 -15.67
N ALA A 961 7.00 -4.05 -15.04
CA ALA A 961 5.99 -3.48 -14.15
C ALA A 961 6.61 -2.88 -12.87
N ASP A 962 7.62 -3.53 -12.30
CA ASP A 962 8.38 -2.98 -11.19
C ASP A 962 9.15 -1.72 -11.60
N ALA A 963 9.76 -1.72 -12.79
CA ALA A 963 10.49 -0.56 -13.30
C ALA A 963 9.56 0.63 -13.67
N LYS A 964 8.35 0.36 -14.16
CA LYS A 964 7.40 1.35 -14.68
C LYS A 964 6.21 1.65 -13.76
N ALA A 965 6.22 1.13 -12.54
CA ALA A 965 5.14 1.29 -11.56
C ALA A 965 3.76 0.77 -12.05
N VAL A 966 3.74 -0.28 -12.89
CA VAL A 966 2.50 -0.91 -13.34
C VAL A 966 1.97 -1.82 -12.24
N HIS A 967 0.69 -1.68 -11.91
CA HIS A 967 0.04 -2.48 -10.87
C HIS A 967 -0.32 -3.86 -11.37
N TRP A 968 -0.03 -4.86 -10.54
CA TRP A 968 -0.34 -6.26 -10.77
C TRP A 968 -1.00 -6.83 -9.52
N VAL A 969 -1.91 -7.77 -9.71
CA VAL A 969 -2.49 -8.58 -8.63
C VAL A 969 -1.80 -9.94 -8.63
N ASN A 970 -1.27 -10.34 -7.47
CA ASN A 970 -0.62 -11.65 -7.29
C ASN A 970 -1.57 -12.67 -6.65
N GLY A 971 -1.41 -13.95 -6.92
CA GLY A 971 -2.25 -15.01 -6.32
C GLY A 971 -1.52 -16.33 -6.16
N ALA A 972 -2.01 -17.16 -5.25
CA ALA A 972 -1.50 -18.52 -5.02
C ALA A 972 -2.30 -19.60 -5.74
N SER A 973 -3.46 -19.24 -6.29
CA SER A 973 -4.35 -20.12 -7.05
C SER A 973 -5.18 -19.30 -8.03
N GLU A 974 -5.79 -19.98 -9.00
CA GLU A 974 -6.76 -19.37 -9.92
C GLU A 974 -7.90 -18.67 -9.15
N SER A 975 -8.51 -19.37 -8.18
CA SER A 975 -9.61 -18.84 -7.34
C SER A 975 -9.27 -17.49 -6.67
N ASP A 976 -8.03 -17.36 -6.18
CA ASP A 976 -7.57 -16.13 -5.51
C ASP A 976 -7.44 -14.91 -6.44
N LEU A 977 -7.27 -15.14 -7.74
CA LEU A 977 -7.22 -14.08 -8.73
C LEU A 977 -8.59 -13.82 -9.35
N LEU A 978 -9.45 -14.84 -9.47
CA LEU A 978 -10.79 -14.66 -10.02
C LEU A 978 -11.69 -13.79 -9.14
N VAL A 979 -11.44 -13.62 -7.83
CA VAL A 979 -12.12 -12.58 -7.03
C VAL A 979 -11.88 -11.15 -7.56
N THR A 980 -10.76 -10.93 -8.27
CA THR A 980 -10.40 -9.65 -8.89
C THR A 980 -11.31 -9.38 -10.09
N TYR A 981 -11.38 -10.34 -11.03
CA TYR A 981 -12.20 -10.27 -12.24
C TYR A 981 -13.17 -11.47 -12.28
N PRO A 982 -14.27 -11.41 -11.49
CA PRO A 982 -15.07 -12.59 -11.23
C PRO A 982 -15.99 -13.00 -12.37
N LEU A 983 -16.51 -12.05 -13.15
CA LEU A 983 -17.47 -12.38 -14.20
C LEU A 983 -16.78 -12.72 -15.52
N PRO A 984 -17.42 -13.57 -16.36
CA PRO A 984 -16.95 -13.85 -17.71
C PRO A 984 -16.85 -12.59 -18.57
N VAL A 985 -15.84 -12.51 -19.42
CA VAL A 985 -15.64 -11.39 -20.38
C VAL A 985 -16.11 -11.82 -21.77
N GLU A 986 -17.13 -11.15 -22.30
CA GLU A 986 -17.74 -11.46 -23.62
C GLU A 986 -16.72 -11.55 -24.76
N ALA A 987 -15.70 -10.70 -24.75
CA ALA A 987 -14.66 -10.68 -25.79
C ALA A 987 -13.80 -11.96 -25.84
N TYR A 988 -13.71 -12.71 -24.73
CA TYR A 988 -12.75 -13.80 -24.55
C TYR A 988 -13.39 -15.14 -24.21
N GLU A 989 -14.57 -15.14 -23.60
CA GLU A 989 -15.23 -16.33 -23.07
C GLU A 989 -16.49 -16.70 -23.87
N ASN A 990 -16.82 -18.00 -23.93
CA ASN A 990 -18.01 -18.50 -24.60
C ASN A 990 -19.24 -18.18 -23.76
N MET A 991 -20.03 -17.19 -24.21
CA MET A 991 -21.24 -16.74 -23.51
C MET A 991 -22.39 -17.76 -23.52
N SER A 992 -22.34 -18.75 -24.40
CA SER A 992 -23.34 -19.85 -24.49
C SER A 992 -22.91 -21.11 -23.73
N ALA A 993 -21.74 -21.12 -23.08
CA ALA A 993 -21.32 -22.25 -22.26
C ALA A 993 -22.05 -22.25 -20.92
N GLU A 994 -22.33 -23.46 -20.41
CA GLU A 994 -22.75 -23.65 -19.01
C GLU A 994 -21.63 -23.19 -18.08
N VAL A 995 -22.00 -22.43 -17.05
CA VAL A 995 -21.05 -21.83 -16.11
C VAL A 995 -20.36 -22.92 -15.31
N ARG A 996 -19.03 -22.89 -15.37
CA ARG A 996 -18.16 -23.67 -14.47
C ARG A 996 -17.77 -22.80 -13.28
N TRP A 997 -17.55 -23.42 -12.14
CA TRP A 997 -17.17 -22.72 -10.90
C TRP A 997 -15.75 -23.09 -10.50
N SER A 998 -14.95 -22.08 -10.13
CA SER A 998 -13.61 -22.28 -9.59
C SER A 998 -13.68 -23.01 -8.24
N ILE A 999 -12.72 -23.90 -8.00
CA ILE A 999 -12.64 -24.72 -6.80
C ILE A 999 -11.45 -24.24 -5.95
N PRO A 1000 -11.66 -23.90 -4.66
CA PRO A 1000 -10.60 -23.56 -3.71
C PRO A 1000 -9.48 -24.62 -3.57
#